data_AF-A0A850JTE2-F1
#
_entry.id   AF-A0A850JTE2-F1
#
_cell.length_a   1.000
_cell.length_b   1.000
_cell.length_c   1.000
_cell.angle_alpha   90.00
_cell.angle_beta   90.00
_cell.angle_gamma   90.00
#
_symmetry.space_group_name_H-M   'P 1'
#
loop_
_entity.id
_entity.type
_entity.pdbx_description
1 polymer ?
#
loop_
_entity_poly.entity_id
_entity_poly.type
_entity_poly.pdbx_seq_one_letter_code
_entity_poly.pdbx_strand_id
1 'polypeptide(L)'
;MLLCDIKGDFMHPATALTDPEALFRLLQRLEPKMSVLPNLSGPGITGGLVLPSSSDPGTSDIMIVADGTPTARAAAEKRWWSEHRLAIEQSVEDRRVSRITVIFPGAWPSRVYRTGTGRVKARLISAVYHLWVDRLRLHNAAGEIDDEARAALLRGLITPVGPEDEKRYTPPSLYAVESSDQEADEAGRALLDDSPDPHPGLTVLFGPGGIGKSFFLRRVSSRMAKQSEFEPSVGIPAYAELPLLLHTDALETWLSAQGIHLPLADIRVLIEEGIIVPVLDALDELVRGQAREGSRMFLNRLGQSFGPRARGVLSSRDYYLNLDPLVRDELGDRASYLTVGYFNRQGRRRYIQVRTGLSSDHAARWAHQLETQAKEALVGAGDEEIASLVGHPLFLDAFCQMIEAIPDAKRANEAATFQLRSPNIFGEILERVLTREHTEKFLPSWRGNGYESQLADRWKDPFTPALQQLILRRIVLMVAQRGGTDALKHSAEDQRYARLRHGLFSFSETEEPLTLQQIIIEELGEPEAEPHVPESEREAVCAHAVDVVVEAIRSHTLADTQPDQPKGLVFATRHRAYFDYFLAQAVLDELISSLVPNHQLDENFVLWCIEHNIVEHSEQKEAPPFASCLDFVLWHREELADAVEETARYLGPEPAEADFSEELASYICSLALALLLRYGQQRGGTQLVGFDAASDRQCTISVNADIVPTIKNLRIDSCLFPDLTVDNVDIVDVDVVDSELRSLRLDGALKWERVSLSAQIDELVLGGRAELENCILDVHGAGADNPQLDLGRDTKVTMRGCSLSPVLYERLHDLSRDHGTWLQLSDCKPIEVGTVERYSPGRKFVNRFVNLSKKHGHPEYGVFREKLKGRSLATSMSLAAALEVLARNRVIESANATMVKMTKDAEPYRYSGKAAPGQRSYDEVAEFWDPIVTELDDVFRR
;
A
#
# COMPACT_ATOMS: atom_id res chain seq x y z
N MET A 1 52.64 12.81 5.39
CA MET A 1 52.44 12.82 6.86
C MET A 1 50.96 12.65 7.08
N LEU A 2 50.57 11.54 7.72
CA LEU A 2 49.21 11.02 7.98
C LEU A 2 48.33 10.75 6.75
N LEU A 3 48.70 9.71 5.99
CA LEU A 3 47.77 8.93 5.17
C LEU A 3 47.07 7.95 6.13
N CYS A 4 45.76 8.12 6.30
CA CYS A 4 44.92 7.11 6.93
C CYS A 4 44.92 5.84 6.08
N ASP A 5 45.16 4.70 6.73
CA ASP A 5 44.81 3.37 6.25
C ASP A 5 43.30 3.32 5.96
N ILE A 6 42.90 3.58 4.71
CA ILE A 6 41.58 3.21 4.20
C ILE A 6 41.81 1.98 3.33
N LYS A 7 41.58 0.79 3.89
CA LYS A 7 41.34 -0.44 3.13
C LYS A 7 39.92 -0.38 2.55
N GLY A 8 39.69 0.54 1.63
CA GLY A 8 38.51 0.52 0.76
C GLY A 8 38.95 -0.04 -0.58
N ASP A 9 38.15 -0.93 -1.16
CA ASP A 9 38.34 -1.31 -2.56
C ASP A 9 38.21 -0.01 -3.40
N PHE A 10 39.29 0.37 -4.06
CA PHE A 10 39.30 1.53 -4.95
C PHE A 10 38.58 1.14 -6.25
N MET A 11 37.76 2.04 -6.81
CA MET A 11 37.11 1.79 -8.09
C MET A 11 38.11 1.38 -9.16
N HIS A 12 37.73 0.45 -10.04
CA HIS A 12 38.61 0.01 -11.09
C HIS A 12 38.72 1.09 -12.18
N PRO A 13 39.95 1.51 -12.52
CA PRO A 13 40.18 2.35 -13.68
C PRO A 13 39.49 1.80 -14.94
N ALA A 14 39.12 2.70 -15.85
CA ALA A 14 38.60 2.30 -17.14
C ALA A 14 39.67 1.46 -17.86
N THR A 15 39.34 0.20 -18.16
CA THR A 15 40.27 -0.75 -18.78
C THR A 15 40.85 -0.19 -20.09
N ALA A 16 40.05 0.57 -20.84
CA ALA A 16 40.47 1.25 -22.06
C ALA A 16 41.58 2.29 -21.87
N LEU A 17 41.84 2.73 -20.64
CA LEU A 17 42.94 3.65 -20.31
C LEU A 17 44.14 2.92 -19.71
N THR A 18 43.96 1.77 -19.05
CA THR A 18 45.02 1.09 -18.29
C THR A 18 45.55 -0.18 -18.94
N ASP A 19 44.79 -0.82 -19.80
CA ASP A 19 45.23 -1.98 -20.57
C ASP A 19 45.81 -1.53 -21.92
N PRO A 20 47.06 -1.89 -22.27
CA PRO A 20 47.68 -1.47 -23.52
C PRO A 20 46.89 -1.85 -24.77
N GLU A 21 46.33 -3.07 -24.82
CA GLU A 21 45.58 -3.53 -26.00
C GLU A 21 44.23 -2.85 -26.13
N ALA A 22 43.54 -2.63 -25.00
CA ALA A 22 42.30 -1.89 -24.97
C ALA A 22 42.51 -0.42 -25.37
N LEU A 23 43.59 0.21 -24.89
CA LEU A 23 43.97 1.56 -25.25
C LEU A 23 44.30 1.70 -26.74
N PHE A 24 45.04 0.75 -27.31
CA PHE A 24 45.33 0.74 -28.75
C PHE A 24 44.03 0.64 -29.58
N ARG A 25 43.12 -0.25 -29.18
CA ARG A 25 41.79 -0.39 -29.81
C ARG A 25 40.94 0.88 -29.67
N LEU A 26 40.92 1.50 -28.49
CA LEU A 26 40.24 2.77 -28.26
C LEU A 26 40.74 3.85 -29.24
N LEU A 27 42.05 4.01 -29.35
CA LEU A 27 42.65 5.01 -30.24
C LEU A 27 42.34 4.74 -31.71
N GLN A 28 42.29 3.48 -32.15
CA GLN A 28 41.86 3.12 -33.51
C GLN A 28 40.42 3.55 -33.79
N ARG A 29 39.53 3.38 -32.81
CA ARG A 29 38.10 3.68 -32.95
C ARG A 29 37.81 5.19 -32.93
N LEU A 30 38.53 5.94 -32.10
CA LEU A 30 38.44 7.40 -32.05
C LEU A 30 39.02 8.08 -33.30
N GLU A 31 39.73 7.35 -34.14
CA GLU A 31 40.46 7.91 -35.27
C GLU A 31 40.30 7.06 -36.54
N PRO A 32 39.07 6.97 -37.08
CA PRO A 32 38.70 6.03 -38.13
C PRO A 32 39.40 6.28 -39.49
N LYS A 33 40.05 7.44 -39.66
CA LYS A 33 40.84 7.79 -40.85
C LYS A 33 42.29 7.30 -40.80
N MET A 34 42.69 6.65 -39.71
CA MET A 34 44.06 6.16 -39.52
C MET A 34 44.32 4.83 -40.23
N SER A 35 45.59 4.60 -40.55
CA SER A 35 46.11 3.26 -40.88
C SER A 35 46.97 2.75 -39.74
N VAL A 36 46.84 1.46 -39.40
CA VAL A 36 47.79 0.78 -38.51
C VAL A 36 49.18 0.84 -39.14
N LEU A 37 50.20 1.17 -38.34
CA LEU A 37 51.58 1.15 -38.77
C LEU A 37 52.06 -0.32 -38.83
N PRO A 38 52.18 -0.92 -40.03
CA PRO A 38 52.59 -2.31 -40.14
C PRO A 38 54.03 -2.46 -39.63
N ASN A 39 54.33 -3.57 -38.95
CA ASN A 39 55.65 -3.93 -38.44
C ASN A 39 56.18 -3.12 -37.24
N LEU A 40 55.38 -2.25 -36.61
CA LEU A 40 55.72 -1.63 -35.33
C LEU A 40 55.16 -2.47 -34.16
N SER A 41 55.63 -3.71 -34.05
CA SER A 41 55.30 -4.63 -32.96
C SER A 41 56.59 -5.26 -32.45
N GLY A 42 56.95 -4.96 -31.20
CA GLY A 42 58.18 -5.42 -30.57
C GLY A 42 58.08 -5.34 -29.04
N PRO A 43 59.02 -5.94 -28.30
CA PRO A 43 59.03 -5.81 -26.84
C PRO A 43 59.05 -4.33 -26.46
N GLY A 44 58.10 -3.88 -25.63
CA GLY A 44 57.91 -2.47 -25.26
C GLY A 44 56.76 -1.74 -25.96
N ILE A 45 56.20 -2.27 -27.06
CA ILE A 45 55.23 -1.56 -27.91
C ILE A 45 54.04 -2.47 -28.28
N THR A 46 52.83 -2.03 -27.96
CA THR A 46 51.58 -2.71 -28.35
C THR A 46 51.21 -2.45 -29.81
N GLY A 47 51.38 -1.22 -30.28
CA GLY A 47 51.09 -0.89 -31.67
C GLY A 47 51.27 0.60 -32.01
N GLY A 48 51.23 0.89 -33.31
CA GLY A 48 51.36 2.25 -33.85
C GLY A 48 50.24 2.60 -34.83
N LEU A 49 49.82 3.86 -34.83
CA LEU A 49 48.81 4.42 -35.70
C LEU A 49 49.38 5.63 -36.46
N VAL A 50 49.00 5.75 -37.72
CA VAL A 50 49.43 6.85 -38.59
C VAL A 50 48.25 7.74 -38.93
N LEU A 51 48.42 9.03 -38.66
CA LEU A 51 47.48 10.11 -38.88
C LEU A 51 47.98 11.08 -39.95
N PRO A 52 47.08 11.68 -40.75
CA PRO A 52 47.40 12.93 -41.43
C PRO A 52 47.71 14.03 -40.40
N SER A 53 48.79 14.77 -40.59
CA SER A 53 49.10 15.89 -39.70
C SER A 53 48.11 17.02 -39.86
N SER A 54 47.56 17.52 -38.76
CA SER A 54 46.72 18.72 -38.75
C SER A 54 47.53 20.01 -38.91
N SER A 55 48.85 19.95 -38.67
CA SER A 55 49.75 21.11 -38.72
C SER A 55 50.46 21.29 -40.06
N ASP A 56 50.62 20.22 -40.84
CA ASP A 56 51.26 20.26 -42.16
C ASP A 56 50.58 19.25 -43.10
N PRO A 57 49.79 19.71 -44.10
CA PRO A 57 49.02 18.84 -45.01
C PRO A 57 49.82 17.84 -45.86
N GLY A 58 51.16 17.83 -45.78
CA GLY A 58 52.04 16.88 -46.47
C GLY A 58 52.77 15.88 -45.56
N THR A 59 52.50 15.89 -44.26
CA THR A 59 53.15 15.01 -43.27
C THR A 59 52.14 14.19 -42.48
N SER A 60 52.66 13.23 -41.73
CA SER A 60 51.90 12.36 -40.84
C SER A 60 52.30 12.56 -39.39
N ASP A 61 51.32 12.48 -38.50
CA ASP A 61 51.54 12.30 -37.07
C ASP A 61 51.44 10.80 -36.75
N ILE A 62 52.25 10.34 -35.80
CA ILE A 62 52.28 8.94 -35.40
C ILE A 62 51.95 8.84 -33.92
N MET A 63 51.01 7.95 -33.58
CA MET A 63 50.66 7.60 -32.21
C MET A 63 51.14 6.18 -31.93
N ILE A 64 51.83 5.98 -30.82
CA ILE A 64 52.38 4.68 -30.42
C ILE A 64 51.86 4.36 -29.03
N VAL A 65 51.35 3.15 -28.82
CA VAL A 65 50.93 2.67 -27.51
C VAL A 65 52.03 1.78 -26.94
N ALA A 66 52.55 2.15 -25.76
CA ALA A 66 53.53 1.35 -25.04
C ALA A 66 52.87 0.12 -24.39
N ASP A 67 53.60 -0.98 -24.27
CA ASP A 67 53.10 -2.26 -23.73
C ASP A 67 52.90 -2.28 -22.21
N GLY A 68 53.30 -1.22 -21.51
CA GLY A 68 53.14 -1.11 -20.08
C GLY A 68 53.80 0.13 -19.49
N THR A 69 53.54 0.36 -18.20
CA THR A 69 54.24 1.40 -17.43
C THR A 69 55.58 0.87 -16.91
N PRO A 70 56.70 1.60 -17.05
CA PRO A 70 57.98 1.17 -16.50
C PRO A 70 57.94 0.98 -14.97
N THR A 71 58.53 -0.11 -14.47
CA THR A 71 58.60 -0.43 -13.04
C THR A 71 59.49 0.54 -12.25
N ALA A 72 60.60 1.00 -12.84
CA ALA A 72 61.46 2.02 -12.26
C ALA A 72 61.16 3.38 -12.92
N ARG A 73 60.43 4.26 -12.22
CA ARG A 73 59.87 5.52 -12.79
C ARG A 73 60.86 6.68 -12.90
N ALA A 74 62.00 6.65 -12.21
CA ALA A 74 62.98 7.74 -12.26
C ALA A 74 63.67 7.82 -13.63
N ALA A 75 63.46 8.94 -14.35
CA ALA A 75 63.96 9.16 -15.72
C ALA A 75 63.55 8.05 -16.72
N ALA A 76 62.43 7.38 -16.45
CA ALA A 76 62.01 6.22 -17.22
C ALA A 76 61.53 6.61 -18.63
N GLU A 77 61.01 7.82 -18.82
CA GLU A 77 60.62 8.37 -20.11
C GLU A 77 61.84 8.46 -21.04
N LYS A 78 62.95 9.00 -20.52
CA LYS A 78 64.21 9.13 -21.25
C LYS A 78 64.79 7.76 -21.59
N ARG A 79 64.75 6.83 -20.64
CA ARG A 79 65.24 5.46 -20.80
C ARG A 79 64.44 4.70 -21.85
N TRP A 80 63.10 4.65 -21.70
CA TRP A 80 62.21 3.99 -22.64
C TRP A 80 62.40 4.56 -24.06
N TRP A 81 62.46 5.89 -24.20
CA TRP A 81 62.73 6.50 -25.50
C TRP A 81 64.08 6.04 -26.07
N SER A 82 65.16 6.04 -25.29
CA SER A 82 66.47 5.60 -25.77
C SER A 82 66.52 4.14 -26.23
N GLU A 83 65.75 3.26 -25.58
CA GLU A 83 65.68 1.82 -25.89
C GLU A 83 64.90 1.55 -27.18
N HIS A 84 63.84 2.32 -27.46
CA HIS A 84 62.91 2.05 -28.57
C HIS A 84 63.06 3.00 -29.76
N ARG A 85 63.81 4.10 -29.63
CA ARG A 85 63.95 5.15 -30.66
C ARG A 85 64.34 4.61 -32.02
N LEU A 86 65.36 3.74 -32.08
CA LEU A 86 65.89 3.23 -33.36
C LEU A 86 64.84 2.41 -34.11
N ALA A 87 64.10 1.55 -33.40
CA ALA A 87 63.02 0.77 -33.99
C ALA A 87 61.89 1.67 -34.51
N ILE A 88 61.51 2.68 -33.72
CA ILE A 88 60.50 3.67 -34.12
C ILE A 88 60.95 4.45 -35.36
N GLU A 89 62.21 4.93 -35.38
CA GLU A 89 62.79 5.66 -36.53
C GLU A 89 62.77 4.81 -37.80
N GLN A 90 63.15 3.54 -37.72
CA GLN A 90 63.13 2.60 -38.85
C GLN A 90 61.72 2.35 -39.39
N SER A 91 60.72 2.17 -38.52
CA SER A 91 59.34 1.92 -38.93
C SER A 91 58.68 3.13 -39.62
N VAL A 92 59.31 4.31 -39.57
CA VAL A 92 58.75 5.56 -40.09
C VAL A 92 59.65 6.25 -41.11
N GLU A 93 60.77 5.62 -41.48
CA GLU A 93 61.82 6.17 -42.36
C GLU A 93 61.29 6.59 -43.74
N ASP A 94 60.40 5.78 -44.31
CA ASP A 94 59.76 6.06 -45.62
C ASP A 94 58.59 7.05 -45.53
N ARG A 95 58.31 7.60 -44.34
CA ARG A 95 57.17 8.47 -44.09
C ARG A 95 57.63 9.88 -43.74
N ARG A 96 56.94 10.88 -44.28
CA ARG A 96 57.14 12.27 -43.86
C ARG A 96 56.45 12.49 -42.51
N VAL A 97 57.16 12.31 -41.41
CA VAL A 97 56.60 12.44 -40.05
C VAL A 97 56.82 13.84 -39.47
N SER A 98 55.75 14.50 -39.03
CA SER A 98 55.83 15.77 -38.29
C SER A 98 56.03 15.57 -36.79
N ARG A 99 55.33 14.59 -36.20
CA ARG A 99 55.33 14.36 -34.76
C ARG A 99 55.09 12.89 -34.40
N ILE A 100 55.74 12.44 -33.34
CA ILE A 100 55.49 11.15 -32.70
C ILE A 100 54.92 11.39 -31.31
N THR A 101 53.81 10.73 -30.98
CA THR A 101 53.20 10.73 -29.64
C THR A 101 53.21 9.30 -29.12
N VAL A 102 53.97 9.06 -28.05
CA VAL A 102 53.96 7.79 -27.34
C VAL A 102 52.99 7.93 -26.16
N ILE A 103 52.02 7.03 -26.07
CA ILE A 103 50.99 7.01 -25.05
C ILE A 103 51.19 5.78 -24.19
N PHE A 104 51.39 6.01 -22.90
CA PHE A 104 51.50 4.97 -21.90
C PHE A 104 50.14 4.71 -21.25
N PRO A 105 49.80 3.44 -20.97
CA PRO A 105 48.59 3.12 -20.23
C PRO A 105 48.61 3.72 -18.81
N GLY A 106 47.44 4.14 -18.33
CA GLY A 106 47.22 4.73 -17.02
C GLY A 106 47.58 6.21 -16.92
N ALA A 107 48.00 6.63 -15.73
CA ALA A 107 48.30 8.04 -15.41
C ALA A 107 49.79 8.42 -15.55
N TRP A 108 50.67 7.45 -15.80
CA TRP A 108 52.10 7.71 -16.02
C TRP A 108 52.40 7.88 -17.51
N PRO A 109 53.31 8.80 -17.92
CA PRO A 109 54.00 9.79 -17.10
C PRO A 109 53.05 10.90 -16.60
N SER A 110 53.33 11.41 -15.40
CA SER A 110 52.51 12.47 -14.77
C SER A 110 52.67 13.84 -15.44
N ARG A 111 53.68 14.02 -16.28
CA ARG A 111 53.92 15.20 -17.09
C ARG A 111 54.36 14.82 -18.49
N VAL A 112 54.10 15.69 -19.46
CA VAL A 112 54.55 15.49 -20.84
C VAL A 112 56.06 15.53 -20.90
N TYR A 113 56.67 14.44 -21.34
CA TYR A 113 58.10 14.41 -21.66
C TYR A 113 58.30 14.68 -23.15
N ARG A 114 59.02 15.76 -23.48
CA ARG A 114 59.30 16.17 -24.86
C ARG A 114 60.74 15.83 -25.23
N THR A 115 60.93 15.20 -26.36
CA THR A 115 62.23 14.76 -26.89
C THR A 115 62.21 14.81 -28.43
N GLY A 116 63.32 14.48 -29.08
CA GLY A 116 63.36 14.40 -30.53
C GLY A 116 64.75 14.07 -31.06
N THR A 117 64.80 13.72 -32.33
CA THR A 117 66.02 13.43 -33.08
C THR A 117 65.89 13.97 -34.50
N GLY A 118 66.87 14.77 -34.91
CA GLY A 118 66.85 15.41 -36.23
C GLY A 118 65.62 16.31 -36.44
N ARG A 119 64.76 15.96 -37.41
CA ARG A 119 63.56 16.72 -37.79
C ARG A 119 62.27 16.28 -37.09
N VAL A 120 62.27 15.17 -36.35
CA VAL A 120 61.05 14.59 -35.78
C VAL A 120 60.95 14.95 -34.29
N LYS A 121 59.83 15.59 -33.92
CA LYS A 121 59.51 15.91 -32.52
C LYS A 121 58.74 14.75 -31.90
N ALA A 122 59.13 14.31 -30.71
CA ALA A 122 58.45 13.26 -29.98
C ALA A 122 57.93 13.77 -28.62
N ARG A 123 56.75 13.31 -28.23
CA ARG A 123 56.20 13.51 -26.88
C ARG A 123 55.77 12.18 -26.29
N LEU A 124 56.07 11.97 -25.02
CA LEU A 124 55.62 10.83 -24.22
C LEU A 124 54.58 11.37 -23.24
N ILE A 125 53.39 10.79 -23.26
CA ILE A 125 52.22 11.20 -22.46
C ILE A 125 51.52 9.97 -21.88
N SER A 126 50.69 10.16 -20.87
CA SER A 126 49.82 9.12 -20.33
C SER A 126 48.50 9.06 -21.09
N ALA A 127 47.79 7.93 -21.01
CA ALA A 127 46.45 7.76 -21.57
C ALA A 127 45.47 8.76 -20.95
N VAL A 128 45.59 8.98 -19.64
CA VAL A 128 44.86 10.01 -18.89
C VAL A 128 45.12 11.40 -19.47
N TYR A 129 46.39 11.76 -19.70
CA TYR A 129 46.73 13.05 -20.31
C TYR A 129 46.12 13.18 -21.71
N HIS A 130 46.19 12.12 -22.51
CA HIS A 130 45.58 12.13 -23.84
C HIS A 130 44.06 12.37 -23.78
N LEU A 131 43.34 11.69 -22.88
CA LEU A 131 41.90 11.89 -22.69
C LEU A 131 41.58 13.32 -22.23
N TRP A 132 42.14 13.76 -21.11
CA TRP A 132 41.72 15.02 -20.49
C TRP A 132 42.26 16.25 -21.22
N VAL A 133 43.51 16.22 -21.68
CA VAL A 133 44.16 17.38 -22.32
C VAL A 133 43.99 17.36 -23.84
N ASP A 134 44.36 16.27 -24.52
CA ASP A 134 44.33 16.28 -25.97
C ASP A 134 42.89 16.17 -26.52
N ARG A 135 42.02 15.36 -25.89
CA ARG A 135 40.64 15.13 -26.35
C ARG A 135 39.65 16.11 -25.74
N LEU A 136 39.51 16.13 -24.42
CA LEU A 136 38.54 16.98 -23.72
C LEU A 136 39.00 18.45 -23.58
N ARG A 137 40.25 18.75 -23.95
CA ARG A 137 40.84 20.10 -23.95
C ARG A 137 40.88 20.78 -22.59
N LEU A 138 40.86 20.01 -21.49
CA LEU A 138 40.94 20.50 -20.11
C LEU A 138 42.40 20.64 -19.68
N HIS A 139 43.03 21.75 -20.07
CA HIS A 139 44.44 22.02 -19.74
C HIS A 139 44.66 23.43 -19.25
N ASN A 140 45.59 23.56 -18.31
CA ASN A 140 45.97 24.85 -17.74
C ASN A 140 46.95 25.61 -18.67
N ALA A 141 47.36 26.81 -18.27
CA ALA A 141 48.32 27.61 -19.03
C ALA A 141 49.70 26.94 -19.26
N ALA A 142 50.07 25.95 -18.43
CA ALA A 142 51.29 25.16 -18.59
C ALA A 142 51.11 23.96 -19.56
N GLY A 143 49.88 23.69 -20.02
CA GLY A 143 49.53 22.53 -20.82
C GLY A 143 49.50 21.24 -20.00
N GLU A 144 49.36 21.32 -18.67
CA GLU A 144 49.09 20.18 -17.80
C GLU A 144 47.57 20.01 -17.64
N ILE A 145 47.12 18.90 -17.05
CA ILE A 145 45.69 18.69 -16.77
C ILE A 145 45.20 19.80 -15.85
N ASP A 146 44.09 20.45 -16.22
CA ASP A 146 43.44 21.44 -15.38
C ASP A 146 42.48 20.75 -14.40
N ASP A 147 42.94 20.54 -13.17
CA ASP A 147 42.14 19.87 -12.13
C ASP A 147 40.89 20.66 -11.76
N GLU A 148 40.92 22.01 -11.84
CA GLU A 148 39.76 22.86 -11.53
C GLU A 148 38.71 22.77 -12.63
N ALA A 149 39.13 22.86 -13.90
CA ALA A 149 38.24 22.68 -15.04
C ALA A 149 37.70 21.24 -15.14
N ARG A 150 38.51 20.23 -14.80
CA ARG A 150 38.05 18.83 -14.70
C ARG A 150 36.96 18.68 -13.64
N ALA A 151 37.19 19.18 -12.43
CA ALA A 151 36.21 19.11 -11.36
C ALA A 151 34.92 19.88 -11.72
N ALA A 152 35.04 21.02 -12.43
CA ALA A 152 33.89 21.76 -12.94
C ALA A 152 33.08 20.97 -13.96
N LEU A 153 33.74 20.30 -14.92
CA LEU A 153 33.07 19.43 -15.90
C LEU A 153 32.37 18.26 -15.21
N LEU A 154 33.06 17.55 -14.31
CA LEU A 154 32.49 16.42 -13.57
C LEU A 154 31.25 16.84 -12.78
N ARG A 155 31.28 17.99 -12.11
CA ARG A 155 30.11 18.54 -11.41
C ARG A 155 28.96 18.93 -12.35
N GLY A 156 29.25 19.36 -13.57
CA GLY A 156 28.23 19.67 -14.58
C GLY A 156 27.54 18.43 -15.16
N LEU A 157 28.21 17.27 -15.11
CA LEU A 157 27.68 16.00 -15.61
C LEU A 157 26.85 15.22 -14.59
N ILE A 158 26.72 15.71 -13.35
CA ILE A 158 25.99 15.04 -12.28
C ILE A 158 25.04 15.99 -11.55
N THR A 159 24.10 15.42 -10.79
CA THR A 159 23.38 16.15 -9.73
C THR A 159 24.02 15.79 -8.38
N PRO A 160 24.81 16.69 -7.77
CA PRO A 160 25.56 16.37 -6.56
C PRO A 160 24.63 16.17 -5.35
N VAL A 161 24.96 15.17 -4.53
CA VAL A 161 24.29 14.94 -3.24
C VAL A 161 25.00 15.77 -2.16
N GLY A 162 24.22 16.57 -1.44
CA GLY A 162 24.76 17.46 -0.41
C GLY A 162 25.27 16.70 0.83
N PRO A 163 26.11 17.33 1.67
CA PRO A 163 26.60 16.70 2.91
C PRO A 163 25.48 16.29 3.88
N GLU A 164 24.40 17.06 3.94
CA GLU A 164 23.24 16.74 4.78
C GLU A 164 22.44 15.55 4.24
N ASP A 165 22.28 15.47 2.91
CA ASP A 165 21.66 14.31 2.26
C ASP A 165 22.48 13.04 2.44
N GLU A 166 23.81 13.15 2.38
CA GLU A 166 24.72 12.03 2.62
C GLU A 166 24.65 11.54 4.07
N LYS A 167 24.54 12.47 5.04
CA LYS A 167 24.27 12.10 6.44
C LYS A 167 22.94 11.38 6.59
N ARG A 168 21.94 11.77 5.78
CA ARG A 168 20.58 11.22 5.75
C ARG A 168 20.44 9.90 4.99
N TYR A 169 21.51 9.42 4.35
CA TYR A 169 21.48 8.22 3.51
C TYR A 169 21.29 6.94 4.34
N THR A 170 20.40 6.09 3.84
CA THR A 170 20.24 4.70 4.28
C THR A 170 20.38 3.80 3.05
N PRO A 171 21.29 2.81 3.06
CA PRO A 171 21.45 1.90 1.93
C PRO A 171 20.15 1.16 1.60
N PRO A 172 19.71 1.15 0.33
CA PRO A 172 18.58 0.33 -0.08
C PRO A 172 18.95 -1.15 -0.02
N SER A 173 17.95 -2.02 -0.05
CA SER A 173 18.18 -3.44 -0.28
C SER A 173 18.09 -3.70 -1.78
N LEU A 174 19.16 -4.21 -2.40
CA LEU A 174 19.17 -4.59 -3.81
C LEU A 174 19.12 -6.11 -3.92
N TYR A 175 18.28 -6.60 -4.83
CA TYR A 175 18.10 -8.03 -5.07
C TYR A 175 18.12 -8.30 -6.57
N ALA A 176 18.77 -9.37 -7.02
CA ALA A 176 18.56 -9.88 -8.37
C ALA A 176 17.08 -10.19 -8.60
N VAL A 177 16.55 -9.80 -9.77
CA VAL A 177 15.18 -10.16 -10.18
C VAL A 177 15.06 -11.68 -10.27
N GLU A 178 16.03 -12.33 -10.91
CA GLU A 178 16.14 -13.78 -10.96
C GLU A 178 17.04 -14.29 -9.83
N SER A 179 16.52 -15.18 -8.98
CA SER A 179 17.23 -15.66 -7.78
C SER A 179 18.54 -16.42 -8.05
N SER A 180 18.83 -16.78 -9.30
CA SER A 180 20.05 -17.46 -9.72
C SER A 180 21.03 -16.56 -10.48
N ASP A 181 20.71 -15.28 -10.69
CA ASP A 181 21.56 -14.35 -11.43
C ASP A 181 22.70 -13.79 -10.54
N GLN A 182 23.85 -14.46 -10.59
CA GLN A 182 25.04 -14.07 -9.83
C GLN A 182 25.63 -12.74 -10.31
N GLU A 183 25.52 -12.42 -11.61
CA GLU A 183 26.05 -11.17 -12.16
C GLU A 183 25.24 -9.97 -11.64
N ALA A 184 23.91 -10.10 -11.57
CA ALA A 184 23.07 -9.09 -10.94
C ALA A 184 23.39 -8.90 -9.46
N ASP A 185 23.58 -9.98 -8.69
CA ASP A 185 23.97 -9.89 -7.28
C ASP A 185 25.32 -9.18 -7.09
N GLU A 186 26.30 -9.45 -7.96
CA GLU A 186 27.60 -8.78 -7.95
C GLU A 186 27.48 -7.30 -8.32
N ALA A 187 26.70 -6.97 -9.35
CA ALA A 187 26.39 -5.58 -9.71
C ALA A 187 25.71 -4.84 -8.55
N GLY A 188 24.78 -5.49 -7.84
CA GLY A 188 24.10 -4.92 -6.68
C GLY A 188 25.06 -4.60 -5.54
N ARG A 189 26.00 -5.51 -5.23
CA ARG A 189 27.03 -5.25 -4.21
C ARG A 189 27.96 -4.10 -4.62
N ALA A 190 28.36 -4.05 -5.88
CA ALA A 190 29.26 -3.00 -6.38
C ALA A 190 28.62 -1.61 -6.30
N LEU A 191 27.32 -1.48 -6.57
CA LEU A 191 26.59 -0.20 -6.46
C LEU A 191 26.36 0.26 -5.01
N LEU A 192 26.35 -0.66 -4.04
CA LEU A 192 26.16 -0.35 -2.62
C LEU A 192 27.46 0.04 -1.90
N ASP A 193 28.62 -0.21 -2.52
CA ASP A 193 29.93 0.06 -1.93
C ASP A 193 30.16 1.56 -1.69
N ASP A 194 31.15 1.86 -0.85
CA ASP A 194 31.53 3.21 -0.55
C ASP A 194 32.12 3.94 -1.77
N SER A 195 32.75 3.18 -2.67
CA SER A 195 33.27 3.62 -3.97
C SER A 195 32.55 2.86 -5.10
N PRO A 196 31.32 3.25 -5.45
CA PRO A 196 30.47 2.42 -6.31
C PRO A 196 31.03 2.33 -7.73
N ASP A 197 31.39 1.12 -8.16
CA ASP A 197 31.87 0.83 -9.53
C ASP A 197 30.80 -0.01 -10.26
N PRO A 198 30.04 0.57 -11.20
CA PRO A 198 29.07 -0.20 -11.96
C PRO A 198 29.73 -1.37 -12.68
N HIS A 199 29.16 -2.56 -12.52
CA HIS A 199 29.64 -3.78 -13.17
C HIS A 199 29.67 -3.60 -14.71
N PRO A 200 30.62 -4.23 -15.43
CA PRO A 200 30.59 -4.25 -16.88
C PRO A 200 29.24 -4.73 -17.43
N GLY A 201 28.73 -4.03 -18.43
CA GLY A 201 27.37 -4.19 -18.97
C GLY A 201 26.43 -3.08 -18.51
N LEU A 202 25.14 -3.28 -18.80
CA LEU A 202 24.08 -2.38 -18.37
C LEU A 202 23.41 -2.96 -17.12
N THR A 203 23.35 -2.20 -16.03
CA THR A 203 22.57 -2.58 -14.84
C THR A 203 21.25 -1.82 -14.84
N VAL A 204 20.12 -2.51 -14.73
CA VAL A 204 18.79 -1.88 -14.65
C VAL A 204 18.20 -2.10 -13.26
N LEU A 205 17.89 -1.00 -12.58
CA LEU A 205 17.29 -0.95 -11.25
C LEU A 205 15.78 -0.72 -11.35
N PHE A 206 15.02 -1.73 -10.98
CA PHE A 206 13.57 -1.65 -10.83
C PHE A 206 13.16 -1.33 -9.40
N GLY A 207 11.94 -0.87 -9.25
CA GLY A 207 11.30 -0.81 -7.95
C GLY A 207 10.13 0.16 -7.97
N PRO A 208 9.33 0.18 -6.90
CA PRO A 208 8.15 1.02 -6.84
C PRO A 208 8.54 2.51 -6.89
N GLY A 209 7.57 3.37 -7.22
CA GLY A 209 7.74 4.81 -7.10
C GLY A 209 7.94 5.20 -5.64
N GLY A 210 8.78 6.21 -5.40
CA GLY A 210 9.10 6.66 -4.03
C GLY A 210 10.04 5.74 -3.24
N ILE A 211 10.52 4.62 -3.81
CA ILE A 211 11.49 3.72 -3.17
C ILE A 211 12.92 4.32 -3.08
N GLY A 212 13.14 5.49 -3.69
CA GLY A 212 14.41 6.22 -3.60
C GLY A 212 15.42 5.95 -4.73
N LYS A 213 15.00 5.41 -5.88
CA LYS A 213 15.87 5.13 -7.05
C LYS A 213 16.67 6.36 -7.49
N SER A 214 16.01 7.49 -7.70
CA SER A 214 16.65 8.74 -8.14
C SER A 214 17.70 9.22 -7.15
N PHE A 215 17.38 9.20 -5.85
CA PHE A 215 18.33 9.56 -4.81
C PHE A 215 19.54 8.63 -4.78
N PHE A 216 19.31 7.32 -4.92
CA PHE A 216 20.36 6.32 -4.98
C PHE A 216 21.30 6.54 -6.19
N LEU A 217 20.75 6.77 -7.39
CA LEU A 217 21.52 7.05 -8.61
C LEU A 217 22.32 8.35 -8.53
N ARG A 218 21.73 9.42 -7.98
CA ARG A 218 22.44 10.68 -7.73
C ARG A 218 23.62 10.48 -6.76
N ARG A 219 23.45 9.64 -5.74
CA ARG A 219 24.54 9.29 -4.81
C ARG A 219 25.63 8.47 -5.49
N VAL A 220 25.26 7.45 -6.28
CA VAL A 220 26.22 6.62 -7.05
C VAL A 220 27.06 7.53 -7.96
N SER A 221 26.42 8.32 -8.81
CA SER A 221 27.11 9.25 -9.72
C SER A 221 27.96 10.30 -8.97
N SER A 222 27.48 10.83 -7.85
CA SER A 222 28.24 11.79 -7.04
C SER A 222 29.49 11.19 -6.39
N ARG A 223 29.41 9.95 -5.89
CA ARG A 223 30.58 9.25 -5.34
C ARG A 223 31.56 8.85 -6.44
N MET A 224 31.05 8.42 -7.60
CA MET A 224 31.89 8.17 -8.77
C MET A 224 32.64 9.42 -9.21
N ALA A 225 31.97 10.58 -9.25
CA ALA A 225 32.59 11.83 -9.68
C ALA A 225 33.71 12.25 -8.72
N LYS A 226 33.51 12.12 -7.40
CA LYS A 226 34.56 12.37 -6.39
C LYS A 226 35.78 11.48 -6.59
N GLN A 227 35.58 10.21 -6.94
CA GLN A 227 36.68 9.31 -7.22
C GLN A 227 37.35 9.64 -8.57
N SER A 228 36.61 10.02 -9.61
CA SER A 228 37.19 10.50 -10.88
C SER A 228 37.95 11.83 -10.73
N GLU A 229 37.52 12.69 -9.79
CA GLU A 229 38.28 13.88 -9.37
C GLU A 229 39.63 13.49 -8.73
N PHE A 230 39.67 12.42 -7.94
CA PHE A 230 40.89 11.95 -7.26
C PHE A 230 41.81 11.11 -8.17
N GLU A 231 41.22 10.18 -8.93
CA GLU A 231 41.89 9.24 -9.84
C GLU A 231 41.39 9.44 -11.27
N PRO A 232 42.13 10.18 -12.11
CA PRO A 232 41.67 10.57 -13.46
C PRO A 232 41.52 9.43 -14.48
N SER A 233 41.91 8.20 -14.10
CA SER A 233 41.72 6.99 -14.90
C SER A 233 40.40 6.26 -14.60
N VAL A 234 39.67 6.67 -13.57
CA VAL A 234 38.30 6.20 -13.29
C VAL A 234 37.33 6.83 -14.29
N GLY A 235 36.29 6.08 -14.67
CA GLY A 235 35.26 6.53 -15.60
C GLY A 235 34.58 7.84 -15.18
N ILE A 236 34.08 8.57 -16.18
CA ILE A 236 33.38 9.85 -16.08
C ILE A 236 31.89 9.55 -15.93
N PRO A 237 31.29 9.70 -14.74
CA PRO A 237 29.85 9.49 -14.57
C PRO A 237 29.05 10.60 -15.25
N ALA A 238 27.93 10.22 -15.85
CA ALA A 238 27.00 11.14 -16.50
C ALA A 238 25.56 10.83 -16.05
N TYR A 239 25.03 11.64 -15.12
CA TYR A 239 23.66 11.48 -14.62
C TYR A 239 22.68 12.33 -15.44
N ALA A 240 21.63 11.68 -15.96
CA ALA A 240 20.57 12.35 -16.72
C ALA A 240 19.22 11.67 -16.51
N GLU A 241 18.14 12.46 -16.58
CA GLU A 241 16.77 11.96 -16.56
C GLU A 241 16.32 11.68 -18.02
N LEU A 242 15.83 10.47 -18.28
CA LEU A 242 15.48 9.98 -19.62
C LEU A 242 14.38 10.75 -20.36
N PRO A 243 13.31 11.28 -19.73
CA PRO A 243 12.32 12.08 -20.46
C PRO A 243 12.91 13.34 -21.13
N LEU A 244 14.12 13.77 -20.75
CA LEU A 244 14.84 14.87 -21.41
C LEU A 244 15.62 14.41 -22.67
N LEU A 245 15.64 13.10 -22.96
CA LEU A 245 16.46 12.48 -24.01
C LEU A 245 15.56 11.81 -25.09
N LEU A 246 15.02 12.60 -26.01
CA LEU A 246 14.00 12.14 -26.98
C LEU A 246 14.50 11.98 -28.41
N HIS A 247 15.41 11.04 -28.71
CA HIS A 247 15.80 10.58 -30.08
C HIS A 247 17.06 9.69 -30.02
N THR A 248 17.45 9.12 -31.16
CA THR A 248 18.51 8.10 -31.23
C THR A 248 19.91 8.58 -30.83
N ASP A 249 20.26 9.86 -30.96
CA ASP A 249 21.58 10.43 -30.56
C ASP A 249 21.45 11.39 -29.35
N ALA A 250 20.37 11.25 -28.57
CA ALA A 250 20.04 12.23 -27.53
C ALA A 250 21.08 12.28 -26.40
N LEU A 251 21.61 11.13 -25.97
CA LEU A 251 22.61 11.06 -24.92
C LEU A 251 23.92 11.76 -25.33
N GLU A 252 24.42 11.48 -26.53
CA GLU A 252 25.63 12.12 -27.04
C GLU A 252 25.44 13.62 -27.26
N THR A 253 24.26 14.01 -27.74
CA THR A 253 23.90 15.43 -27.92
C THR A 253 23.84 16.15 -26.57
N TRP A 254 23.24 15.52 -25.56
CA TRP A 254 23.20 16.05 -24.20
C TRP A 254 24.60 16.19 -23.60
N LEU A 255 25.46 15.16 -23.71
CA LEU A 255 26.85 15.22 -23.25
C LEU A 255 27.64 16.35 -23.92
N SER A 256 27.40 16.58 -25.21
CA SER A 256 28.01 17.69 -25.95
C SER A 256 27.58 19.05 -25.41
N ALA A 257 26.29 19.20 -25.09
CA ALA A 257 25.75 20.41 -24.46
C ALA A 257 26.29 20.65 -23.05
N GLN A 258 26.66 19.59 -22.32
CA GLN A 258 27.28 19.66 -20.99
C GLN A 258 28.80 19.90 -21.00
N GLY A 259 29.41 20.12 -22.18
CA GLY A 259 30.83 20.48 -22.30
C GLY A 259 31.75 19.39 -22.83
N ILE A 260 31.24 18.20 -23.19
CA ILE A 260 32.02 17.19 -23.91
C ILE A 260 32.05 17.55 -25.40
N HIS A 261 32.94 18.47 -25.76
CA HIS A 261 33.08 18.98 -27.12
C HIS A 261 33.82 18.02 -28.07
N LEU A 262 33.25 16.84 -28.28
CA LEU A 262 33.71 15.81 -29.21
C LEU A 262 32.64 15.53 -30.29
N PRO A 263 33.03 15.00 -31.46
CA PRO A 263 32.07 14.42 -32.39
C PRO A 263 31.20 13.37 -31.70
N LEU A 264 29.90 13.29 -32.05
CA LEU A 264 28.97 12.35 -31.41
C LEU A 264 29.44 10.89 -31.51
N ALA A 265 30.07 10.51 -32.63
CA ALA A 265 30.65 9.19 -32.82
C ALA A 265 31.79 8.89 -31.82
N ASP A 266 32.60 9.90 -31.48
CA ASP A 266 33.70 9.75 -30.51
C ASP A 266 33.13 9.64 -29.09
N ILE A 267 32.12 10.44 -28.75
CA ILE A 267 31.41 10.33 -27.46
C ILE A 267 30.86 8.91 -27.29
N ARG A 268 30.27 8.34 -28.34
CA ARG A 268 29.78 6.96 -28.32
C ARG A 268 30.88 5.95 -28.05
N VAL A 269 32.02 6.09 -28.71
CA VAL A 269 33.17 5.19 -28.47
C VAL A 269 33.61 5.27 -27.00
N LEU A 270 33.59 6.46 -26.38
CA LEU A 270 33.91 6.61 -24.96
C LEU A 270 32.89 5.92 -24.04
N ILE A 271 31.60 5.91 -24.39
CA ILE A 271 30.56 5.15 -23.66
C ILE A 271 30.81 3.64 -23.79
N GLU A 272 31.02 3.17 -25.02
CA GLU A 272 31.21 1.75 -25.34
C GLU A 272 32.46 1.13 -24.71
N GLU A 273 33.48 1.94 -24.44
CA GLU A 273 34.71 1.52 -23.77
C GLU A 273 34.69 1.78 -22.25
N GLY A 274 33.56 2.20 -21.68
CA GLY A 274 33.37 2.42 -20.24
C GLY A 274 34.13 3.63 -19.69
N ILE A 275 34.55 4.56 -20.54
CA ILE A 275 35.20 5.81 -20.14
C ILE A 275 34.16 6.82 -19.69
N ILE A 276 33.05 6.95 -20.42
CA ILE A 276 31.85 7.66 -19.94
C ILE A 276 30.89 6.60 -19.42
N VAL A 277 30.39 6.79 -18.20
CA VAL A 277 29.50 5.85 -17.52
C VAL A 277 28.12 6.52 -17.36
N PRO A 278 27.15 6.20 -18.23
CA PRO A 278 25.80 6.76 -18.13
C PRO A 278 25.08 6.24 -16.88
N VAL A 279 24.45 7.15 -16.14
CA VAL A 279 23.59 6.87 -14.98
C VAL A 279 22.24 7.50 -15.27
N LEU A 280 21.35 6.75 -15.91
CA LEU A 280 20.12 7.26 -16.49
C LEU A 280 18.92 6.91 -15.60
N ASP A 281 18.11 7.92 -15.30
CA ASP A 281 16.95 7.80 -14.40
C ASP A 281 15.63 7.92 -15.17
N ALA A 282 14.55 7.35 -14.62
CA ALA A 282 13.18 7.50 -15.10
C ALA A 282 12.91 6.94 -16.51
N LEU A 283 13.34 5.70 -16.79
CA LEU A 283 13.04 5.02 -18.05
C LEU A 283 11.53 4.90 -18.30
N ASP A 284 10.77 4.70 -17.25
CA ASP A 284 9.32 4.61 -17.27
C ASP A 284 8.66 5.80 -17.99
N GLU A 285 9.18 7.01 -17.81
CA GLU A 285 8.61 8.22 -18.44
C GLU A 285 8.89 8.27 -19.95
N LEU A 286 10.01 7.70 -20.41
CA LEU A 286 10.33 7.58 -21.83
C LEU A 286 9.45 6.54 -22.54
N VAL A 287 9.07 5.49 -21.82
CA VAL A 287 8.19 4.42 -22.33
C VAL A 287 6.72 4.87 -22.39
N ARG A 288 6.29 5.78 -21.49
CA ARG A 288 4.93 6.37 -21.47
C ARG A 288 4.66 7.36 -22.62
N GLY A 289 5.70 8.01 -23.14
CA GLY A 289 5.55 9.11 -24.08
C GLY A 289 4.93 8.73 -25.44
N GLN A 290 4.32 9.72 -26.12
CA GLN A 290 3.73 9.56 -27.46
C GLN A 290 4.76 9.18 -28.54
N ALA A 291 6.07 9.35 -28.28
CA ALA A 291 7.16 9.11 -29.21
C ALA A 291 7.78 7.70 -29.08
N ARG A 292 6.95 6.65 -28.92
CA ARG A 292 7.41 5.26 -28.69
C ARG A 292 8.46 4.76 -29.67
N GLU A 293 8.33 5.09 -30.95
CA GLU A 293 9.32 4.67 -31.95
C GLU A 293 10.68 5.33 -31.73
N GLY A 294 10.69 6.61 -31.32
CA GLY A 294 11.91 7.31 -30.91
C GLY A 294 12.54 6.68 -29.66
N SER A 295 11.71 6.35 -28.66
CA SER A 295 12.10 5.63 -27.45
C SER A 295 12.71 4.26 -27.77
N ARG A 296 12.08 3.49 -28.67
CA ARG A 296 12.58 2.20 -29.18
C ARG A 296 13.96 2.36 -29.82
N MET A 297 14.08 3.28 -30.77
CA MET A 297 15.34 3.53 -31.48
C MET A 297 16.46 3.95 -30.52
N PHE A 298 16.14 4.75 -29.51
CA PHE A 298 17.08 5.13 -28.47
C PHE A 298 17.52 3.93 -27.63
N LEU A 299 16.59 3.12 -27.12
CA LEU A 299 16.89 1.96 -26.28
C LEU A 299 17.66 0.88 -27.03
N ASN A 300 17.30 0.59 -28.27
CA ASN A 300 18.03 -0.35 -29.12
C ASN A 300 19.48 0.10 -29.30
N ARG A 301 19.69 1.39 -29.61
CA ARG A 301 21.04 1.93 -29.78
C ARG A 301 21.82 1.94 -28.48
N LEU A 302 21.18 2.25 -27.36
CA LEU A 302 21.79 2.14 -26.04
C LEU A 302 22.22 0.68 -25.79
N GLY A 303 21.34 -0.30 -25.98
CA GLY A 303 21.66 -1.72 -25.84
C GLY A 303 22.73 -2.24 -26.81
N GLN A 304 22.89 -1.63 -27.99
CA GLN A 304 24.00 -1.91 -28.92
C GLN A 304 25.34 -1.35 -28.45
N SER A 305 25.33 -0.21 -27.76
CA SER A 305 26.54 0.42 -27.22
C SER A 305 27.04 -0.23 -25.92
N PHE A 306 26.23 -1.08 -25.28
CA PHE A 306 26.60 -1.71 -24.01
C PHE A 306 27.21 -3.11 -24.21
N GLY A 307 28.45 -3.13 -24.70
CA GLY A 307 29.27 -4.33 -24.79
C GLY A 307 29.96 -4.69 -23.45
N PRO A 308 30.82 -5.72 -23.43
CA PRO A 308 31.44 -6.26 -22.19
C PRO A 308 32.42 -5.30 -21.47
N ARG A 309 32.66 -4.10 -22.01
CA ARG A 309 33.50 -3.06 -21.40
C ARG A 309 32.72 -1.80 -21.02
N ALA A 310 31.56 -1.59 -21.65
CA ALA A 310 30.69 -0.49 -21.31
C ALA A 310 30.20 -0.69 -19.87
N ARG A 311 29.90 0.42 -19.20
CA ARG A 311 29.35 0.42 -17.84
C ARG A 311 28.23 1.44 -17.81
N GLY A 312 27.18 1.14 -17.08
CA GLY A 312 26.12 2.12 -16.87
C GLY A 312 24.95 1.55 -16.10
N VAL A 313 24.16 2.47 -15.56
CA VAL A 313 23.07 2.17 -14.66
C VAL A 313 21.82 2.87 -15.16
N LEU A 314 20.71 2.16 -15.14
CA LEU A 314 19.42 2.62 -15.60
C LEU A 314 18.39 2.39 -14.49
N SER A 315 17.43 3.28 -14.28
CA SER A 315 16.31 3.01 -13.38
C SER A 315 14.98 2.96 -14.14
N SER A 316 14.06 2.13 -13.64
CA SER A 316 12.67 2.07 -14.12
C SER A 316 11.71 1.68 -12.99
N ARG A 317 10.41 1.83 -13.22
CA ARG A 317 9.38 1.21 -12.37
C ARG A 317 9.29 -0.29 -12.67
N ASP A 318 9.03 -1.07 -11.64
CA ASP A 318 8.94 -2.53 -11.65
C ASP A 318 7.95 -3.11 -12.65
N TYR A 319 6.76 -2.52 -12.79
CA TYR A 319 5.73 -3.07 -13.68
C TYR A 319 6.09 -2.98 -15.19
N TYR A 320 7.02 -2.11 -15.60
CA TYR A 320 7.50 -2.09 -17.00
C TYR A 320 8.29 -3.33 -17.37
N LEU A 321 8.83 -4.06 -16.39
CA LEU A 321 9.44 -5.36 -16.64
C LEU A 321 8.40 -6.39 -17.14
N ASN A 322 7.18 -6.32 -16.59
CA ASN A 322 6.14 -7.34 -16.79
C ASN A 322 5.16 -6.97 -17.91
N LEU A 323 4.85 -5.68 -18.05
CA LEU A 323 3.72 -5.22 -18.84
C LEU A 323 4.12 -4.58 -20.17
N ASP A 324 5.37 -4.14 -20.31
CA ASP A 324 5.85 -3.52 -21.55
C ASP A 324 7.06 -4.27 -22.13
N PRO A 325 6.88 -5.00 -23.25
CA PRO A 325 7.97 -5.71 -23.88
C PRO A 325 9.06 -4.77 -24.42
N LEU A 326 8.81 -3.46 -24.58
CA LEU A 326 9.77 -2.52 -25.16
C LEU A 326 11.11 -2.50 -24.43
N VAL A 327 11.10 -2.46 -23.10
CA VAL A 327 12.35 -2.41 -22.32
C VAL A 327 13.10 -3.72 -22.42
N ARG A 328 12.39 -4.84 -22.30
CA ARG A 328 12.97 -6.19 -22.32
C ARG A 328 13.47 -6.58 -23.70
N ASP A 329 12.68 -6.35 -24.74
CA ASP A 329 12.98 -6.82 -26.09
C ASP A 329 14.10 -5.98 -26.73
N GLU A 330 14.21 -4.69 -26.41
CA GLU A 330 15.26 -3.81 -26.96
C GLU A 330 16.58 -3.87 -26.17
N LEU A 331 16.55 -4.07 -24.85
CA LEU A 331 17.77 -4.26 -24.05
C LEU A 331 18.25 -5.73 -24.03
N GLY A 332 17.33 -6.69 -24.10
CA GLY A 332 17.59 -8.13 -24.19
C GLY A 332 18.31 -8.74 -22.97
N ASP A 333 19.00 -9.86 -23.19
CA ASP A 333 19.84 -10.55 -22.19
C ASP A 333 21.17 -9.82 -21.87
N ARG A 334 21.31 -8.55 -22.29
CA ARG A 334 22.56 -7.77 -22.18
C ARG A 334 22.63 -6.95 -20.90
N ALA A 335 21.59 -6.99 -20.08
CA ALA A 335 21.47 -6.22 -18.86
C ALA A 335 21.31 -7.11 -17.64
N SER A 336 21.96 -6.71 -16.54
CA SER A 336 21.73 -7.30 -15.22
C SER A 336 20.55 -6.60 -14.56
N TYR A 337 19.56 -7.37 -14.11
CA TYR A 337 18.30 -6.84 -13.60
C TYR A 337 18.23 -6.93 -12.08
N LEU A 338 18.11 -5.77 -11.44
CA LEU A 338 18.05 -5.62 -9.99
C LEU A 338 16.72 -4.99 -9.57
N THR A 339 16.22 -5.35 -8.40
CA THR A 339 15.10 -4.71 -7.73
C THR A 339 15.58 -3.98 -6.48
N VAL A 340 15.19 -2.71 -6.35
CA VAL A 340 15.29 -1.93 -5.13
C VAL A 340 14.14 -2.34 -4.22
N GLY A 341 14.44 -3.15 -3.22
CA GLY A 341 13.48 -3.58 -2.22
C GLY A 341 13.35 -2.59 -1.06
N TYR A 342 12.31 -2.83 -0.27
CA TYR A 342 12.00 -2.06 0.93
C TYR A 342 13.09 -2.17 1.99
N PHE A 343 13.16 -1.17 2.88
CA PHE A 343 14.10 -1.25 3.98
C PHE A 343 13.76 -2.42 4.89
N ASN A 344 14.69 -3.36 5.04
CA ASN A 344 14.61 -4.42 6.03
C ASN A 344 14.67 -3.86 7.47
N ARG A 345 14.57 -4.71 8.48
CA ARG A 345 14.58 -4.31 9.90
C ARG A 345 15.77 -3.43 10.29
N GLN A 346 16.97 -3.74 9.77
CA GLN A 346 18.17 -2.95 10.02
C GLN A 346 18.12 -1.60 9.27
N GLY A 347 17.65 -1.62 8.01
CA GLY A 347 17.42 -0.43 7.21
C GLY A 347 16.43 0.53 7.87
N ARG A 348 15.29 0.04 8.37
CA ARG A 348 14.27 0.85 9.08
C ARG A 348 14.84 1.52 10.31
N ARG A 349 15.53 0.76 11.16
CA ARG A 349 16.22 1.30 12.34
C ARG A 349 17.22 2.39 11.94
N ARG A 350 18.03 2.14 10.91
CA ARG A 350 19.02 3.09 10.43
C ARG A 350 18.36 4.35 9.88
N TYR A 351 17.30 4.21 9.10
CA TYR A 351 16.54 5.31 8.52
C TYR A 351 15.99 6.20 9.62
N ILE A 352 15.27 5.63 10.61
CA ILE A 352 14.76 6.37 11.76
C ILE A 352 15.89 7.07 12.51
N GLN A 353 16.96 6.35 12.83
CA GLN A 353 18.13 6.91 13.53
C GLN A 353 18.68 8.15 12.83
N VAL A 354 18.84 8.05 11.52
CA VAL A 354 19.52 9.04 10.69
C VAL A 354 18.63 10.24 10.40
N ARG A 355 17.33 10.03 10.17
CA ARG A 355 16.37 11.14 9.98
C ARG A 355 16.17 11.92 11.26
N THR A 356 15.84 11.24 12.37
CA THR A 356 15.40 11.90 13.60
C THR A 356 16.54 12.28 14.55
N GLY A 357 17.78 11.90 14.26
CA GLY A 357 18.95 12.12 15.12
C GLY A 357 18.96 11.31 16.42
N LEU A 358 18.10 10.29 16.54
CA LEU A 358 18.00 9.48 17.76
C LEU A 358 19.24 8.59 17.97
N SER A 359 19.48 8.19 19.23
CA SER A 359 20.46 7.14 19.52
C SER A 359 20.04 5.82 18.87
N SER A 360 21.01 4.95 18.61
CA SER A 360 20.74 3.67 17.93
C SER A 360 19.74 2.79 18.69
N ASP A 361 19.73 2.87 20.03
CA ASP A 361 18.81 2.12 20.89
C ASP A 361 17.38 2.70 20.84
N HIS A 362 17.24 4.03 20.85
CA HIS A 362 15.92 4.67 20.75
C HIS A 362 15.30 4.46 19.37
N ALA A 363 16.09 4.57 18.30
CA ALA A 363 15.63 4.25 16.95
C ALA A 363 15.22 2.78 16.82
N ALA A 364 15.93 1.85 17.47
CA ALA A 364 15.55 0.45 17.49
C ALA A 364 14.20 0.21 18.20
N ARG A 365 13.92 0.94 19.28
CA ARG A 365 12.61 0.87 19.97
C ARG A 365 11.48 1.36 19.08
N TRP A 366 11.65 2.51 18.41
CA TRP A 366 10.66 3.04 17.46
C TRP A 366 10.42 2.09 16.29
N ALA A 367 11.49 1.56 15.68
CA ALA A 367 11.37 0.58 14.59
C ALA A 367 10.64 -0.69 15.03
N HIS A 368 10.98 -1.21 16.21
CA HIS A 368 10.32 -2.40 16.76
C HIS A 368 8.85 -2.15 17.07
N GLN A 369 8.53 -0.99 17.68
CA GLN A 369 7.14 -0.66 17.98
C GLN A 369 6.33 -0.48 16.69
N LEU A 370 6.87 0.18 15.66
CA LEU A 370 6.22 0.30 14.36
C LEU A 370 5.91 -1.07 13.75
N GLU A 371 6.88 -2.01 13.75
CA GLU A 371 6.69 -3.37 13.24
C GLU A 371 5.61 -4.13 14.02
N THR A 372 5.66 -4.09 15.35
CA THR A 372 4.68 -4.75 16.22
C THR A 372 3.28 -4.16 16.00
N GLN A 373 3.17 -2.84 15.97
CA GLN A 373 1.90 -2.15 15.78
C GLN A 373 1.34 -2.33 14.36
N ALA A 374 2.19 -2.46 13.33
CA ALA A 374 1.73 -2.79 11.98
C ALA A 374 1.21 -4.23 11.86
N LYS A 375 1.86 -5.19 12.54
CA LYS A 375 1.38 -6.59 12.65
C LYS A 375 0.07 -6.69 13.41
N GLU A 376 -0.07 -5.93 14.48
CA GLU A 376 -1.35 -5.82 15.16
C GLU A 376 -2.36 -5.17 14.22
N ALA A 377 -2.08 -3.99 13.66
CA ALA A 377 -2.94 -3.22 12.75
C ALA A 377 -3.51 -3.99 11.57
N LEU A 378 -2.70 -4.77 10.85
CA LEU A 378 -3.08 -5.41 9.60
C LEU A 378 -3.26 -6.93 9.80
N VAL A 379 -4.35 -7.32 10.48
CA VAL A 379 -4.58 -8.74 10.78
C VAL A 379 -4.89 -9.49 9.47
N GLY A 380 -4.18 -10.60 9.23
CA GLY A 380 -4.31 -11.37 8.00
C GLY A 380 -3.34 -10.97 6.89
N ALA A 381 -2.63 -9.84 7.02
CA ALA A 381 -1.56 -9.47 6.10
C ALA A 381 -0.31 -10.34 6.31
N GLY A 382 0.33 -10.73 5.22
CA GLY A 382 1.59 -11.47 5.24
C GLY A 382 2.75 -10.62 5.77
N ASP A 383 3.78 -11.28 6.32
CA ASP A 383 4.99 -10.59 6.82
C ASP A 383 5.67 -9.72 5.73
N GLU A 384 5.59 -10.13 4.46
CA GLU A 384 6.11 -9.40 3.31
C GLU A 384 5.30 -8.13 3.01
N GLU A 385 3.97 -8.19 3.10
CA GLU A 385 3.09 -7.03 2.91
C GLU A 385 3.32 -5.98 4.00
N ILE A 386 3.43 -6.42 5.25
CA ILE A 386 3.74 -5.54 6.38
C ILE A 386 5.13 -4.90 6.19
N ALA A 387 6.12 -5.71 5.82
CA ALA A 387 7.47 -5.22 5.55
C ALA A 387 7.52 -4.23 4.37
N SER A 388 6.66 -4.41 3.35
CA SER A 388 6.56 -3.51 2.20
C SER A 388 6.07 -2.12 2.60
N LEU A 389 5.05 -2.05 3.46
CA LEU A 389 4.50 -0.80 3.97
C LEU A 389 5.50 -0.07 4.88
N VAL A 390 5.89 -0.71 5.99
CA VAL A 390 6.72 -0.04 7.01
C VAL A 390 8.19 0.07 6.60
N GLY A 391 8.59 -0.64 5.56
CA GLY A 391 9.90 -0.51 4.92
C GLY A 391 9.93 0.51 3.79
N HIS A 392 8.77 1.06 3.37
CA HIS A 392 8.72 2.04 2.30
C HIS A 392 9.33 3.38 2.75
N PRO A 393 10.26 3.97 1.99
CA PRO A 393 10.90 5.23 2.36
C PRO A 393 9.92 6.38 2.58
N LEU A 394 8.85 6.48 1.77
CA LEU A 394 7.84 7.53 1.97
C LEU A 394 7.05 7.37 3.27
N PHE A 395 6.68 6.14 3.60
CA PHE A 395 5.99 5.86 4.86
C PHE A 395 6.90 6.17 6.04
N LEU A 396 8.16 5.71 5.97
CA LEU A 396 9.15 5.96 7.02
C LEU A 396 9.51 7.43 7.15
N ASP A 397 9.53 8.19 6.06
CA ASP A 397 9.81 9.61 6.13
C ASP A 397 8.68 10.36 6.83
N ALA A 398 7.43 10.13 6.41
CA ALA A 398 6.25 10.67 7.09
C ALA A 398 6.23 10.30 8.58
N PHE A 399 6.52 9.04 8.90
CA PHE A 399 6.65 8.56 10.27
C PHE A 399 7.79 9.24 11.05
N CYS A 400 8.96 9.45 10.43
CA CYS A 400 10.07 10.16 11.07
C CYS A 400 9.73 11.63 11.34
N GLN A 401 9.00 12.30 10.44
CA GLN A 401 8.53 13.66 10.65
C GLN A 401 7.56 13.75 11.85
N MET A 402 6.73 12.72 12.07
CA MET A 402 5.90 12.64 13.29
C MET A 402 6.75 12.51 14.55
N ILE A 403 7.80 11.68 14.52
CA ILE A 403 8.75 11.58 15.64
C ILE A 403 9.45 12.92 15.89
N GLU A 404 9.82 13.65 14.83
CA GLU A 404 10.44 14.96 14.92
C GLU A 404 9.51 16.03 15.50
N ALA A 405 8.20 15.92 15.28
CA ALA A 405 7.21 16.80 15.88
C ALA A 405 7.11 16.64 17.41
N ILE A 406 7.50 15.48 17.95
CA ILE A 406 7.60 15.26 19.40
C ILE A 406 8.79 16.05 19.96
N PRO A 407 8.65 16.79 21.08
CA PRO A 407 9.77 17.49 21.71
C PRO A 407 10.96 16.56 22.01
N ASP A 408 12.18 16.99 21.68
CA ASP A 408 13.42 16.18 21.77
C ASP A 408 13.56 15.40 23.08
N ALA A 409 13.24 16.04 24.21
CA ALA A 409 13.35 15.45 25.56
C ALA A 409 12.40 14.27 25.80
N LYS A 410 11.34 14.12 24.99
CA LYS A 410 10.31 13.08 25.13
C LYS A 410 10.41 11.97 24.09
N ARG A 411 11.01 12.24 22.92
CA ARG A 411 11.10 11.30 21.77
C ARG A 411 11.56 9.89 22.16
N ALA A 412 12.49 9.77 23.09
CA ALA A 412 13.04 8.48 23.53
C ALA A 412 12.03 7.58 24.27
N ASN A 413 11.11 8.18 25.02
CA ASN A 413 10.17 7.47 25.89
C ASN A 413 8.80 7.28 25.24
N GLU A 414 8.41 8.13 24.30
CA GLU A 414 7.11 8.05 23.62
C GLU A 414 6.98 6.86 22.66
N ALA A 415 8.09 6.20 22.31
CA ALA A 415 8.03 4.95 21.56
C ALA A 415 7.15 3.89 22.25
N ALA A 416 7.16 3.83 23.59
CA ALA A 416 6.38 2.85 24.35
C ALA A 416 4.86 3.13 24.34
N THR A 417 4.47 4.37 24.01
CA THR A 417 3.08 4.81 23.96
C THR A 417 2.56 4.90 22.51
N PHE A 418 3.41 4.65 21.52
CA PHE A 418 3.02 4.70 20.11
C PHE A 418 2.06 3.55 19.77
N GLN A 419 0.93 3.91 19.18
CA GLN A 419 -0.10 2.99 18.72
C GLN A 419 -0.45 3.33 17.27
N LEU A 420 -0.06 2.49 16.31
CA LEU A 420 -0.38 2.74 14.89
C LEU A 420 -1.91 2.76 14.68
N ARG A 421 -2.64 1.92 15.41
CA ARG A 421 -4.12 1.86 15.50
C ARG A 421 -4.74 3.07 16.24
N SER A 422 -4.00 4.16 16.41
CA SER A 422 -4.55 5.42 16.92
C SER A 422 -5.29 6.13 15.78
N PRO A 423 -6.45 6.78 16.05
CA PRO A 423 -7.41 7.20 15.02
C PRO A 423 -6.85 8.10 13.93
N ASN A 424 -5.74 8.78 14.22
CA ASN A 424 -5.21 9.84 13.38
C ASN A 424 -3.81 9.52 12.85
N ILE A 425 -3.17 8.39 13.18
CA ILE A 425 -1.75 8.19 12.86
C ILE A 425 -1.54 7.76 11.41
N PHE A 426 -2.25 6.73 10.93
CA PHE A 426 -2.09 6.31 9.52
C PHE A 426 -2.61 7.38 8.56
N GLY A 427 -3.74 8.03 8.90
CA GLY A 427 -4.26 9.19 8.18
C GLY A 427 -3.25 10.34 8.14
N GLU A 428 -2.58 10.67 9.26
CA GLU A 428 -1.53 11.69 9.30
C GLU A 428 -0.30 11.30 8.46
N ILE A 429 0.09 10.02 8.45
CA ILE A 429 1.16 9.54 7.56
C ILE A 429 0.76 9.74 6.10
N LEU A 430 -0.45 9.35 5.72
CA LEU A 430 -0.97 9.56 4.36
C LEU A 430 -1.03 11.05 4.00
N GLU A 431 -1.56 11.89 4.87
CA GLU A 431 -1.63 13.34 4.67
C GLU A 431 -0.25 13.95 4.43
N ARG A 432 0.78 13.51 5.18
CA ARG A 432 2.18 13.93 4.97
C ARG A 432 2.73 13.45 3.63
N VAL A 433 2.41 12.22 3.21
CA VAL A 433 2.81 11.71 1.88
C VAL A 433 2.18 12.54 0.77
N LEU A 434 0.89 12.84 0.85
CA LEU A 434 0.18 13.64 -0.15
C LEU A 434 0.62 15.11 -0.15
N THR A 435 0.92 15.67 1.03
CA THR A 435 1.49 17.01 1.17
C THR A 435 2.85 17.09 0.50
N ARG A 436 3.67 16.04 0.61
CA ARG A 436 4.96 15.96 -0.07
C ARG A 436 4.76 15.92 -1.59
N GLU A 437 3.89 15.05 -2.11
CA GLU A 437 3.63 14.99 -3.56
C GLU A 437 3.10 16.33 -4.09
N HIS A 438 2.19 16.97 -3.35
CA HIS A 438 1.71 18.32 -3.63
C HIS A 438 2.88 19.32 -3.73
N THR A 439 3.64 19.49 -2.66
CA THR A 439 4.59 20.60 -2.51
C THR A 439 5.91 20.40 -3.27
N GLU A 440 6.43 19.17 -3.33
CA GLU A 440 7.72 18.87 -3.93
C GLU A 440 7.63 18.54 -5.43
N LYS A 441 6.49 18.02 -5.90
CA LYS A 441 6.39 17.45 -7.25
C LYS A 441 5.41 18.19 -8.16
N PHE A 442 4.17 18.41 -7.72
CA PHE A 442 3.12 18.93 -8.60
C PHE A 442 3.00 20.46 -8.57
N LEU A 443 3.04 21.07 -7.39
CA LEU A 443 2.88 22.51 -7.25
C LEU A 443 3.96 23.33 -7.96
N PRO A 444 5.26 22.95 -7.97
CA PRO A 444 6.29 23.72 -8.67
C PRO A 444 6.05 23.81 -10.19
N SER A 445 5.67 22.70 -10.83
CA SER A 445 5.38 22.69 -12.27
C SER A 445 4.07 23.40 -12.58
N TRP A 446 3.04 23.24 -11.73
CA TRP A 446 1.76 23.95 -11.85
C TRP A 446 1.95 25.47 -11.81
N ARG A 447 2.73 25.95 -10.84
CA ARG A 447 3.10 27.37 -10.71
C ARG A 447 3.98 27.86 -11.85
N GLY A 448 4.91 27.02 -12.33
CA GLY A 448 5.75 27.33 -13.48
C GLY A 448 4.95 27.64 -14.74
N ASN A 449 3.79 27.00 -14.92
CA ASN A 449 2.87 27.23 -16.03
C ASN A 449 1.86 28.38 -15.78
N GLY A 450 1.79 28.93 -14.57
CA GLY A 450 0.93 30.06 -14.22
C GLY A 450 -0.54 29.71 -13.95
N TYR A 451 -0.91 28.43 -13.90
CA TYR A 451 -2.31 27.99 -13.77
C TYR A 451 -3.01 28.45 -12.50
N GLU A 452 -2.30 28.58 -11.37
CA GLU A 452 -2.84 29.11 -10.09
C GLU A 452 -3.49 30.49 -10.25
N SER A 453 -2.98 31.29 -11.18
CA SER A 453 -3.56 32.59 -11.50
C SER A 453 -4.63 32.53 -12.58
N GLN A 454 -4.61 31.54 -13.47
CA GLN A 454 -5.44 31.50 -14.68
C GLN A 454 -6.77 30.75 -14.50
N LEU A 455 -6.90 29.93 -13.46
CA LEU A 455 -8.05 29.06 -13.24
C LEU A 455 -8.81 29.42 -11.95
N ALA A 456 -10.09 29.11 -11.88
CA ALA A 456 -10.97 29.38 -10.75
C ALA A 456 -11.07 28.20 -9.76
N ASP A 457 -11.58 28.48 -8.56
CA ASP A 457 -11.98 27.49 -7.55
C ASP A 457 -10.95 26.38 -7.26
N ARG A 458 -11.39 25.11 -7.30
CA ARG A 458 -10.56 23.92 -7.02
C ARG A 458 -9.39 23.79 -8.00
N TRP A 459 -9.48 24.41 -9.18
CA TRP A 459 -8.43 24.39 -10.20
C TRP A 459 -7.31 25.40 -9.96
N LYS A 460 -7.40 26.26 -8.93
CA LYS A 460 -6.25 27.06 -8.48
C LYS A 460 -5.14 26.20 -7.93
N ASP A 461 -5.53 25.19 -7.15
CA ASP A 461 -4.65 24.20 -6.56
C ASP A 461 -5.36 22.83 -6.50
N PRO A 462 -5.37 22.08 -7.62
CA PRO A 462 -6.04 20.78 -7.69
C PRO A 462 -5.25 19.68 -6.95
N PHE A 463 -4.08 20.00 -6.40
CA PHE A 463 -3.16 19.04 -5.78
C PHE A 463 -3.15 19.12 -4.27
N THR A 464 -4.09 19.82 -3.63
CA THR A 464 -4.18 19.77 -2.16
C THR A 464 -4.37 18.31 -1.67
N PRO A 465 -3.87 17.94 -0.47
CA PRO A 465 -4.02 16.58 0.04
C PRO A 465 -5.46 16.07 0.03
N ALA A 466 -6.43 16.91 0.38
CA ALA A 466 -7.85 16.55 0.38
C ALA A 466 -8.39 16.20 -1.02
N LEU A 467 -8.03 16.99 -2.05
CA LEU A 467 -8.46 16.72 -3.43
C LEU A 467 -7.75 15.49 -4.02
N GLN A 468 -6.48 15.28 -3.67
CA GLN A 468 -5.79 14.04 -4.01
C GLN A 468 -6.47 12.82 -3.39
N GLN A 469 -6.82 12.86 -2.10
CA GLN A 469 -7.55 11.76 -1.44
C GLN A 469 -8.90 11.50 -2.11
N LEU A 470 -9.64 12.55 -2.44
CA LEU A 470 -10.93 12.46 -3.13
C LEU A 470 -10.81 11.67 -4.45
N ILE A 471 -9.86 12.06 -5.30
CA ILE A 471 -9.61 11.42 -6.60
C ILE A 471 -9.12 9.97 -6.39
N LEU A 472 -8.13 9.74 -5.52
CA LEU A 472 -7.57 8.41 -5.26
C LEU A 472 -8.64 7.43 -4.72
N ARG A 473 -9.48 7.89 -3.80
CA ARG A 473 -10.60 7.13 -3.23
C ARG A 473 -11.62 6.76 -4.31
N ARG A 474 -12.01 7.71 -5.18
CA ARG A 474 -12.95 7.46 -6.28
C ARG A 474 -12.39 6.42 -7.25
N ILE A 475 -11.10 6.50 -7.56
CA ILE A 475 -10.43 5.52 -8.42
C ILE A 475 -10.45 4.13 -7.75
N VAL A 476 -10.10 4.02 -6.47
CA VAL A 476 -10.12 2.75 -5.72
C VAL A 476 -11.52 2.13 -5.71
N LEU A 477 -12.56 2.95 -5.49
CA LEU A 477 -13.95 2.51 -5.54
C LEU A 477 -14.33 1.96 -6.92
N MET A 478 -13.96 2.65 -8.00
CA MET A 478 -14.21 2.17 -9.36
C MET A 478 -13.48 0.85 -9.67
N VAL A 479 -12.25 0.68 -9.15
CA VAL A 479 -11.47 -0.56 -9.30
C VAL A 479 -12.15 -1.71 -8.59
N ALA A 480 -12.63 -1.46 -7.36
CA ALA A 480 -13.41 -2.42 -6.60
C ALA A 480 -14.67 -2.82 -7.38
N GLN A 481 -15.55 -1.88 -7.74
CA GLN A 481 -16.85 -2.12 -8.39
C GLN A 481 -16.80 -3.00 -9.66
N ARG A 482 -15.67 -3.03 -10.38
CA ARG A 482 -15.57 -3.65 -11.71
C ARG A 482 -14.81 -4.99 -11.73
N GLY A 483 -14.55 -5.58 -10.56
CA GLY A 483 -14.03 -6.94 -10.44
C GLY A 483 -12.60 -7.10 -10.94
N GLY A 484 -11.62 -6.65 -10.14
CA GLY A 484 -10.21 -6.92 -10.40
C GLY A 484 -9.83 -8.39 -10.18
N THR A 485 -10.05 -9.25 -11.17
CA THR A 485 -9.81 -10.72 -11.04
C THR A 485 -8.72 -11.28 -11.96
N ASP A 486 -8.36 -10.60 -13.05
CA ASP A 486 -7.54 -11.22 -14.12
C ASP A 486 -6.01 -11.05 -13.98
N ALA A 487 -5.54 -10.06 -13.22
CA ALA A 487 -4.11 -9.78 -13.09
C ALA A 487 -3.37 -10.74 -12.13
N LEU A 488 -4.08 -11.28 -11.12
CA LEU A 488 -3.57 -12.33 -10.23
C LEU A 488 -3.27 -13.63 -11.02
N LYS A 489 -4.13 -14.01 -11.97
CA LYS A 489 -4.00 -15.23 -12.77
C LYS A 489 -2.79 -15.23 -13.71
N HIS A 490 -2.57 -14.17 -14.48
CA HIS A 490 -1.44 -14.11 -15.42
C HIS A 490 -0.07 -14.06 -14.73
N SER A 491 0.00 -13.50 -13.52
CA SER A 491 1.23 -13.45 -12.72
C SER A 491 1.60 -14.78 -12.04
N ALA A 492 0.62 -15.67 -11.87
CA ALA A 492 0.81 -16.98 -11.22
C ALA A 492 1.45 -18.04 -12.15
N GLU A 493 1.39 -17.84 -13.46
CA GLU A 493 1.86 -18.81 -14.45
C GLU A 493 3.38 -18.73 -14.72
N ASP A 494 4.04 -17.60 -14.41
CA ASP A 494 5.50 -17.44 -14.57
C ASP A 494 6.22 -17.22 -13.23
N GLN A 495 6.80 -18.31 -12.70
CA GLN A 495 7.53 -18.33 -11.42
C GLN A 495 8.71 -17.34 -11.35
N ARG A 496 9.22 -16.84 -12.49
CA ARG A 496 10.33 -15.88 -12.54
C ARG A 496 9.98 -14.52 -11.95
N TYR A 497 8.69 -14.19 -11.86
CA TYR A 497 8.21 -12.85 -11.48
C TYR A 497 7.40 -12.85 -10.17
N ALA A 498 7.41 -13.96 -9.43
CA ALA A 498 6.69 -14.15 -8.18
C ALA A 498 7.11 -13.17 -7.05
N ARG A 499 8.14 -12.33 -7.21
CA ARG A 499 8.53 -11.30 -6.23
C ARG A 499 7.97 -9.90 -6.54
N LEU A 500 7.27 -9.72 -7.66
CA LEU A 500 6.72 -8.44 -8.13
C LEU A 500 5.21 -8.31 -7.86
N ARG A 501 4.73 -8.97 -6.80
CA ARG A 501 3.32 -9.38 -6.53
C ARG A 501 2.30 -8.29 -6.19
N HIS A 502 2.61 -7.00 -6.24
CA HIS A 502 1.75 -6.02 -5.56
C HIS A 502 0.68 -5.38 -6.46
N GLY A 503 -0.57 -5.81 -6.27
CA GLY A 503 -1.77 -4.96 -6.39
C GLY A 503 -2.29 -4.62 -7.78
N LEU A 504 -1.82 -5.28 -8.84
CA LEU A 504 -2.35 -5.03 -10.18
C LEU A 504 -3.76 -5.62 -10.29
N PHE A 505 -4.75 -4.78 -10.64
CA PHE A 505 -6.10 -5.18 -11.01
C PHE A 505 -6.35 -4.84 -12.48
N SER A 506 -6.53 -5.84 -13.35
CA SER A 506 -6.93 -5.64 -14.74
C SER A 506 -8.45 -5.75 -14.88
N PHE A 507 -9.03 -4.90 -15.73
CA PHE A 507 -10.46 -4.88 -16.04
C PHE A 507 -10.73 -5.76 -17.26
N SER A 508 -11.88 -6.44 -17.29
CA SER A 508 -12.35 -7.14 -18.48
C SER A 508 -12.85 -6.17 -19.55
N GLU A 509 -12.71 -6.53 -20.83
CA GLU A 509 -12.94 -5.67 -22.00
C GLU A 509 -14.41 -5.25 -22.23
N THR A 510 -15.35 -5.65 -21.37
CA THR A 510 -16.77 -5.71 -21.73
C THR A 510 -17.61 -4.46 -21.45
N GLU A 511 -17.11 -3.46 -20.73
CA GLU A 511 -17.78 -2.16 -20.54
C GLU A 511 -16.80 -0.97 -20.67
N GLU A 512 -17.16 0.07 -21.44
CA GLU A 512 -16.29 1.25 -21.59
C GLU A 512 -16.13 1.97 -20.24
N PRO A 513 -14.91 2.04 -19.66
CA PRO A 513 -14.71 2.75 -18.40
C PRO A 513 -14.81 4.26 -18.56
N LEU A 514 -15.26 4.92 -17.49
CA LEU A 514 -14.99 6.34 -17.31
C LEU A 514 -13.47 6.54 -17.38
N THR A 515 -13.06 7.47 -18.24
CA THR A 515 -11.67 7.86 -18.39
C THR A 515 -11.19 8.60 -17.13
N LEU A 516 -9.89 8.56 -16.83
CA LEU A 516 -9.31 9.32 -15.71
C LEU A 516 -9.65 10.82 -15.76
N GLN A 517 -9.74 11.36 -16.98
CA GLN A 517 -10.18 12.73 -17.23
C GLN A 517 -11.60 12.98 -16.73
N GLN A 518 -12.54 12.08 -17.03
CA GLN A 518 -13.93 12.20 -16.56
C GLN A 518 -14.00 12.14 -15.03
N ILE A 519 -13.25 11.24 -14.38
CA ILE A 519 -13.17 11.16 -12.92
C ILE A 519 -12.68 12.49 -12.33
N ILE A 520 -11.62 13.06 -12.88
CA ILE A 520 -11.07 14.34 -12.41
C ILE A 520 -12.10 15.46 -12.55
N ILE A 521 -12.81 15.54 -13.68
CA ILE A 521 -13.83 16.56 -13.93
C ILE A 521 -15.04 16.36 -13.00
N GLU A 522 -15.48 15.13 -12.76
CA GLU A 522 -16.57 14.83 -11.83
C GLU A 522 -16.23 15.26 -10.40
N GLU A 523 -15.00 14.99 -9.93
CA GLU A 523 -14.58 15.28 -8.56
C GLU A 523 -14.16 16.74 -8.33
N LEU A 524 -13.53 17.38 -9.32
CA LEU A 524 -13.05 18.77 -9.21
C LEU A 524 -14.03 19.80 -9.78
N GLY A 525 -14.99 19.38 -10.60
CA GLY A 525 -15.81 20.25 -11.44
C GLY A 525 -15.11 20.60 -12.77
N GLU A 526 -15.87 21.13 -13.72
CA GLU A 526 -15.32 21.63 -14.98
C GLU A 526 -14.34 22.80 -14.73
N PRO A 527 -13.15 22.82 -15.37
CA PRO A 527 -12.21 23.92 -15.23
C PRO A 527 -12.77 25.21 -15.81
N GLU A 528 -12.75 26.28 -15.02
CA GLU A 528 -13.12 27.62 -15.45
C GLU A 528 -11.91 28.54 -15.46
N ALA A 529 -11.70 29.23 -16.59
CA ALA A 529 -10.64 30.23 -16.72
C ALA A 529 -11.06 31.57 -16.08
N GLU A 530 -10.15 32.19 -15.34
CA GLU A 530 -10.35 33.48 -14.69
C GLU A 530 -10.58 34.60 -15.73
N PRO A 531 -11.32 35.67 -15.39
CA PRO A 531 -11.76 36.67 -16.36
C PRO A 531 -10.66 37.42 -17.11
N HIS A 532 -9.44 37.47 -16.55
CA HIS A 532 -8.29 38.13 -17.16
C HIS A 532 -7.57 37.28 -18.22
N VAL A 533 -7.86 35.98 -18.31
CA VAL A 533 -7.36 35.12 -19.39
C VAL A 533 -8.08 35.51 -20.69
N PRO A 534 -7.35 35.76 -21.80
CA PRO A 534 -7.94 36.11 -23.08
C PRO A 534 -8.98 35.08 -23.53
N GLU A 535 -10.14 35.54 -24.01
CA GLU A 535 -11.25 34.66 -24.38
C GLU A 535 -10.85 33.59 -25.41
N SER A 536 -9.95 33.92 -26.34
CA SER A 536 -9.40 32.99 -27.34
C SER A 536 -8.51 31.88 -26.78
N GLU A 537 -8.03 32.01 -25.54
CA GLU A 537 -7.10 31.07 -24.89
C GLU A 537 -7.76 30.26 -23.79
N ARG A 538 -8.94 30.67 -23.29
CA ARG A 538 -9.62 30.06 -22.13
C ARG A 538 -9.83 28.55 -22.29
N GLU A 539 -10.39 28.13 -23.43
CA GLU A 539 -10.67 26.71 -23.70
C GLU A 539 -9.38 25.88 -23.75
N ALA A 540 -8.32 26.41 -24.36
CA ALA A 540 -7.02 25.75 -24.45
C ALA A 540 -6.34 25.63 -23.07
N VAL A 541 -6.42 26.68 -22.24
CA VAL A 541 -5.91 26.68 -20.86
C VAL A 541 -6.65 25.63 -20.01
N CYS A 542 -7.98 25.61 -20.08
CA CYS A 542 -8.81 24.63 -19.36
C CYS A 542 -8.50 23.18 -19.78
N ALA A 543 -8.43 22.91 -21.10
CA ALA A 543 -8.11 21.58 -21.60
C ALA A 543 -6.70 21.13 -21.18
N HIS A 544 -5.71 22.03 -21.30
CA HIS A 544 -4.33 21.69 -20.94
C HIS A 544 -4.15 21.51 -19.42
N ALA A 545 -4.90 22.25 -18.60
CA ALA A 545 -4.92 22.08 -17.15
C ALA A 545 -5.41 20.67 -16.76
N VAL A 546 -6.46 20.17 -17.41
CA VAL A 546 -6.97 18.81 -17.21
C VAL A 546 -5.91 17.78 -17.56
N ASP A 547 -5.26 17.91 -18.72
CA ASP A 547 -4.18 17.00 -19.14
C ASP A 547 -3.03 16.94 -18.14
N VAL A 548 -2.66 18.10 -17.58
CA VAL A 548 -1.60 18.18 -16.56
C VAL A 548 -2.01 17.50 -15.26
N VAL A 549 -3.26 17.64 -14.81
CA VAL A 549 -3.76 16.93 -13.61
C VAL A 549 -3.84 15.43 -13.87
N VAL A 550 -4.32 15.00 -15.04
CA VAL A 550 -4.33 13.59 -15.46
C VAL A 550 -2.92 13.01 -15.38
N GLU A 551 -1.92 13.70 -15.90
CA GLU A 551 -0.52 13.24 -15.88
C GLU A 551 0.08 13.26 -14.47
N ALA A 552 -0.30 14.22 -13.63
CA ALA A 552 0.07 14.22 -12.22
C ALA A 552 -0.45 12.98 -11.49
N ILE A 553 -1.72 12.60 -11.72
CA ILE A 553 -2.30 11.38 -11.13
C ILE A 553 -1.63 10.10 -11.69
N ARG A 554 -1.36 10.03 -13.00
CA ARG A 554 -0.63 8.88 -13.61
C ARG A 554 0.80 8.72 -13.09
N SER A 555 1.45 9.83 -12.75
CA SER A 555 2.80 9.83 -12.20
C SER A 555 2.83 9.74 -10.67
N HIS A 556 1.67 9.86 -10.00
CA HIS A 556 1.53 9.89 -8.54
C HIS A 556 2.13 8.65 -7.88
N THR A 557 2.79 8.82 -6.74
CA THR A 557 3.55 7.70 -6.13
C THR A 557 2.64 6.58 -5.61
N LEU A 558 1.43 6.92 -5.17
CA LEU A 558 0.38 5.98 -4.74
C LEU A 558 -0.53 5.51 -5.89
N ALA A 559 -0.26 5.91 -7.13
CA ALA A 559 -1.02 5.51 -8.31
C ALA A 559 -0.19 4.62 -9.22
N ASP A 560 -0.87 3.76 -9.97
CA ASP A 560 -0.31 3.08 -11.13
C ASP A 560 -1.29 3.18 -12.31
N THR A 561 -0.77 3.25 -13.54
CA THR A 561 -1.59 3.28 -14.76
C THR A 561 -0.81 2.69 -15.92
N GLN A 562 -1.43 1.78 -16.70
CA GLN A 562 -0.84 1.27 -17.94
C GLN A 562 -0.85 2.33 -19.06
N PRO A 563 0.26 2.49 -19.81
CA PRO A 563 0.32 3.45 -20.91
C PRO A 563 -0.39 3.01 -22.21
N ASP A 564 -0.80 1.74 -22.34
CA ASP A 564 -1.11 1.13 -23.65
C ASP A 564 -2.56 0.67 -23.84
N GLN A 565 -3.37 0.72 -22.78
CA GLN A 565 -4.80 0.51 -22.88
C GLN A 565 -5.52 1.84 -22.68
N PRO A 566 -6.05 2.47 -23.75
CA PRO A 566 -6.91 3.65 -23.64
C PRO A 566 -8.18 3.38 -22.81
N LYS A 567 -8.45 2.11 -22.49
CA LYS A 567 -9.67 1.61 -21.84
C LYS A 567 -9.40 0.77 -20.58
N GLY A 568 -8.17 0.72 -20.05
CA GLY A 568 -7.81 -0.12 -18.91
C GLY A 568 -7.17 0.70 -17.80
N LEU A 569 -7.97 1.23 -16.88
CA LEU A 569 -7.48 2.04 -15.76
C LEU A 569 -6.93 1.13 -14.65
N VAL A 570 -5.84 0.39 -14.89
CA VAL A 570 -5.20 -0.51 -13.91
C VAL A 570 -4.64 0.32 -12.76
N PHE A 571 -5.41 0.50 -11.70
CA PHE A 571 -4.99 1.29 -10.54
C PHE A 571 -4.63 0.40 -9.37
N ALA A 572 -3.33 0.31 -9.12
CA ALA A 572 -2.78 -0.29 -7.92
C ALA A 572 -2.31 0.85 -7.02
N THR A 573 -2.99 1.11 -5.90
CA THR A 573 -2.24 1.69 -4.78
C THR A 573 -1.22 0.63 -4.38
N ARG A 574 0.04 0.85 -4.77
CA ARG A 574 1.15 -0.11 -4.71
C ARG A 574 1.30 -0.88 -3.40
N HIS A 575 0.78 -0.34 -2.32
CA HIS A 575 0.68 -1.02 -1.04
C HIS A 575 -0.78 -1.32 -0.77
N ARG A 576 -1.09 -2.61 -0.62
CA ARG A 576 -2.40 -3.12 -0.19
C ARG A 576 -2.97 -2.31 0.98
N ALA A 577 -2.14 -1.91 1.93
CA ALA A 577 -2.56 -1.06 3.04
C ALA A 577 -3.13 0.32 2.64
N TYR A 578 -2.59 0.99 1.60
CA TYR A 578 -3.20 2.23 1.10
C TYR A 578 -4.47 1.95 0.30
N PHE A 579 -4.51 0.82 -0.43
CA PHE A 579 -5.73 0.37 -1.13
C PHE A 579 -6.86 0.19 -0.13
N ASP A 580 -6.61 -0.65 0.87
CA ASP A 580 -7.56 -1.01 1.91
C ASP A 580 -7.97 0.21 2.73
N TYR A 581 -7.07 1.17 2.93
CA TYR A 581 -7.40 2.44 3.60
C TYR A 581 -8.35 3.30 2.76
N PHE A 582 -8.06 3.53 1.48
CA PHE A 582 -8.95 4.31 0.62
C PHE A 582 -10.27 3.57 0.35
N LEU A 583 -10.22 2.25 0.25
CA LEU A 583 -11.41 1.40 0.14
C LEU A 583 -12.24 1.49 1.42
N ALA A 584 -11.63 1.49 2.60
CA ALA A 584 -12.30 1.66 3.88
C ALA A 584 -13.03 3.01 3.96
N GLN A 585 -12.37 4.09 3.54
CA GLN A 585 -13.01 5.40 3.44
C GLN A 585 -14.19 5.39 2.47
N ALA A 586 -14.01 4.80 1.27
CA ALA A 586 -15.09 4.70 0.29
C ALA A 586 -16.27 3.87 0.80
N VAL A 587 -16.01 2.72 1.44
CA VAL A 587 -17.04 1.86 2.06
C VAL A 587 -17.79 2.61 3.15
N LEU A 588 -17.07 3.37 3.99
CA LEU A 588 -17.68 4.15 5.07
C LEU A 588 -18.57 5.28 4.52
N ASP A 589 -18.11 5.99 3.49
CA ASP A 589 -18.88 7.05 2.82
C ASP A 589 -20.14 6.50 2.14
N GLU A 590 -20.02 5.39 1.40
CA GLU A 590 -21.15 4.71 0.75
C GLU A 590 -22.14 4.16 1.79
N LEU A 591 -21.65 3.57 2.87
CA LEU A 591 -22.49 3.11 3.98
C LEU A 591 -23.24 4.28 4.61
N ILE A 592 -22.54 5.34 5.03
CA ILE A 592 -23.16 6.55 5.61
C ILE A 592 -24.20 7.14 4.64
N SER A 593 -23.86 7.25 3.36
CA SER A 593 -24.76 7.81 2.33
C SER A 593 -25.99 6.94 2.10
N SER A 594 -25.84 5.62 2.15
CA SER A 594 -26.95 4.66 2.00
C SER A 594 -27.91 4.61 3.19
N LEU A 595 -27.44 4.98 4.38
CA LEU A 595 -28.26 5.07 5.59
C LEU A 595 -29.13 6.35 5.60
N VAL A 596 -28.90 7.30 4.67
CA VAL A 596 -29.71 8.51 4.47
C VAL A 596 -30.90 8.21 3.53
N PRO A 597 -32.15 8.58 3.90
CA PRO A 597 -33.32 8.35 3.05
C PRO A 597 -33.18 9.01 1.65
N ASN A 598 -33.45 8.23 0.59
CA ASN A 598 -33.43 8.61 -0.85
C ASN A 598 -32.07 8.55 -1.60
N HIS A 599 -31.01 7.96 -1.02
CA HIS A 599 -29.79 7.71 -1.78
C HIS A 599 -29.88 6.39 -2.57
N GLN A 600 -29.59 6.41 -3.87
CA GLN A 600 -29.48 5.18 -4.68
C GLN A 600 -28.05 4.65 -4.59
N LEU A 601 -27.89 3.50 -3.93
CA LEU A 601 -26.64 2.74 -3.94
C LEU A 601 -26.39 2.14 -5.33
N ASP A 602 -25.12 2.06 -5.71
CA ASP A 602 -24.69 1.30 -6.89
C ASP A 602 -24.75 -0.21 -6.59
N GLU A 603 -25.72 -0.91 -7.19
CA GLU A 603 -25.92 -2.35 -7.04
C GLU A 603 -24.65 -3.17 -7.39
N ASN A 604 -23.79 -2.67 -8.30
CA ASN A 604 -22.54 -3.35 -8.66
C ASN A 604 -21.50 -3.30 -7.54
N PHE A 605 -21.44 -2.20 -6.78
CA PHE A 605 -20.57 -2.10 -5.61
C PHE A 605 -20.96 -3.10 -4.54
N VAL A 606 -22.26 -3.23 -4.31
CA VAL A 606 -22.84 -4.16 -3.33
C VAL A 606 -22.58 -5.60 -3.75
N LEU A 607 -22.83 -5.94 -5.02
CA LEU A 607 -22.53 -7.27 -5.57
C LEU A 607 -21.03 -7.59 -5.47
N TRP A 608 -20.14 -6.67 -5.82
CA TRP A 608 -18.70 -6.86 -5.67
C TRP A 608 -18.31 -7.08 -4.21
N CYS A 609 -18.82 -6.27 -3.29
CA CYS A 609 -18.60 -6.44 -1.87
C CYS A 609 -19.14 -7.78 -1.36
N ILE A 610 -20.30 -8.26 -1.80
CA ILE A 610 -20.86 -9.57 -1.43
C ILE A 610 -19.97 -10.70 -1.98
N GLU A 611 -19.58 -10.64 -3.25
CA GLU A 611 -18.74 -11.66 -3.91
C GLU A 611 -17.37 -11.79 -3.25
N HIS A 612 -16.80 -10.68 -2.77
CA HIS A 612 -15.45 -10.65 -2.16
C HIS A 612 -15.45 -10.65 -0.62
N ASN A 613 -16.64 -10.65 0.04
CA ASN A 613 -16.80 -10.76 1.51
C ASN A 613 -17.55 -12.02 1.98
N ILE A 614 -18.51 -12.53 1.21
CA ILE A 614 -19.50 -13.50 1.70
C ILE A 614 -19.37 -14.87 1.02
N VAL A 615 -18.73 -14.97 -0.16
CA VAL A 615 -18.72 -16.23 -0.95
C VAL A 615 -17.38 -16.50 -1.64
N GLU A 616 -16.30 -16.71 -0.88
CA GLU A 616 -15.22 -17.58 -1.37
C GLU A 616 -15.18 -18.85 -0.51
N HIS A 617 -15.76 -19.91 -1.07
CA HIS A 617 -15.85 -21.22 -0.46
C HIS A 617 -14.49 -21.80 -0.06
N SER A 618 -14.46 -22.36 1.15
CA SER A 618 -13.66 -23.41 1.82
C SER A 618 -12.53 -24.21 1.12
N GLU A 619 -12.15 -23.96 -0.12
CA GLU A 619 -11.08 -24.69 -0.83
C GLU A 619 -9.83 -23.85 -1.12
N GLN A 620 -9.89 -22.52 -1.01
CA GLN A 620 -8.71 -21.66 -1.15
C GLN A 620 -8.09 -21.31 0.21
N LYS A 621 -6.76 -21.45 0.30
CA LYS A 621 -5.95 -21.24 1.53
C LYS A 621 -5.52 -19.80 1.75
N GLU A 622 -5.90 -18.88 0.86
CA GLU A 622 -5.49 -17.47 0.94
C GLU A 622 -6.59 -16.67 1.64
N ALA A 623 -6.19 -15.79 2.57
CA ALA A 623 -7.13 -14.96 3.34
C ALA A 623 -7.90 -14.02 2.40
N PRO A 624 -9.20 -13.77 2.64
CA PRO A 624 -9.99 -12.93 1.75
C PRO A 624 -9.41 -11.51 1.66
N PRO A 625 -9.48 -10.86 0.48
CA PRO A 625 -8.85 -9.57 0.23
C PRO A 625 -9.32 -8.43 1.16
N PHE A 626 -10.47 -8.58 1.82
CA PHE A 626 -11.22 -7.48 2.47
C PHE A 626 -11.07 -7.34 3.99
N ALA A 627 -10.46 -8.28 4.73
CA ALA A 627 -10.42 -8.25 6.19
C ALA A 627 -9.68 -7.02 6.78
N SER A 628 -8.61 -6.57 6.12
CA SER A 628 -7.82 -5.39 6.48
C SER A 628 -8.55 -4.07 6.22
N CYS A 629 -9.44 -4.00 5.22
CA CYS A 629 -10.29 -2.82 4.96
C CYS A 629 -11.16 -2.50 6.18
N LEU A 630 -11.81 -3.51 6.77
CA LEU A 630 -12.61 -3.32 7.99
C LEU A 630 -11.76 -2.97 9.21
N ASP A 631 -10.50 -3.42 9.28
CA ASP A 631 -9.57 -2.94 10.32
C ASP A 631 -9.32 -1.43 10.17
N PHE A 632 -9.15 -0.91 8.95
CA PHE A 632 -9.00 0.52 8.69
C PHE A 632 -10.28 1.31 9.00
N VAL A 633 -11.47 0.78 8.66
CA VAL A 633 -12.76 1.42 9.05
C VAL A 633 -12.82 1.64 10.57
N LEU A 634 -12.30 0.70 11.37
CA LEU A 634 -12.27 0.84 12.83
C LEU A 634 -11.32 1.93 13.34
N TRP A 635 -10.40 2.44 12.51
CA TRP A 635 -9.48 3.50 12.90
C TRP A 635 -10.12 4.89 12.78
N HIS A 636 -11.10 5.06 11.90
CA HIS A 636 -11.82 6.32 11.67
C HIS A 636 -12.82 6.63 12.79
N ARG A 637 -12.36 6.93 14.02
CA ARG A 637 -13.23 6.94 15.22
C ARG A 637 -14.41 7.92 15.20
N GLU A 638 -14.30 9.05 14.53
CA GLU A 638 -15.38 10.05 14.46
C GLU A 638 -16.44 9.62 13.43
N GLU A 639 -16.02 9.36 12.19
CA GLU A 639 -16.87 8.85 11.11
C GLU A 639 -17.49 7.49 11.46
N LEU A 640 -16.76 6.63 12.19
CA LEU A 640 -17.25 5.36 12.72
C LEU A 640 -18.24 5.57 13.87
N ALA A 641 -18.08 6.59 14.71
CA ALA A 641 -19.07 6.86 15.76
C ALA A 641 -20.40 7.29 15.14
N ASP A 642 -20.34 8.16 14.12
CA ASP A 642 -21.50 8.59 13.35
C ASP A 642 -22.10 7.42 12.55
N ALA A 643 -21.27 6.61 11.88
CA ALA A 643 -21.71 5.42 11.18
C ALA A 643 -22.29 4.37 12.13
N VAL A 644 -21.74 4.19 13.33
CA VAL A 644 -22.28 3.29 14.37
C VAL A 644 -23.58 3.84 14.94
N GLU A 645 -23.73 5.16 15.11
CA GLU A 645 -24.98 5.77 15.55
C GLU A 645 -26.07 5.64 14.48
N GLU A 646 -25.77 5.94 13.22
CA GLU A 646 -26.68 5.74 12.10
C GLU A 646 -26.99 4.27 11.87
N THR A 647 -26.00 3.40 12.00
CA THR A 647 -26.18 1.94 11.97
C THR A 647 -27.13 1.51 13.09
N ALA A 648 -26.89 1.93 14.33
CA ALA A 648 -27.77 1.60 15.45
C ALA A 648 -29.19 2.16 15.27
N ARG A 649 -29.34 3.30 14.59
CA ARG A 649 -30.63 3.90 14.25
C ARG A 649 -31.35 3.14 13.14
N TYR A 650 -30.65 2.79 12.07
CA TYR A 650 -31.16 1.99 10.95
C TYR A 650 -31.55 0.58 11.39
N LEU A 651 -30.76 -0.03 12.27
CA LEU A 651 -31.05 -1.30 12.93
C LEU A 651 -32.13 -1.16 14.04
N GLY A 652 -32.53 0.06 14.42
CA GLY A 652 -33.52 0.31 15.45
C GLY A 652 -34.98 0.08 15.00
N PRO A 653 -35.97 0.25 15.90
CA PRO A 653 -37.38 -0.09 15.66
C PRO A 653 -38.13 0.86 14.69
N GLU A 654 -37.45 1.84 14.11
CA GLU A 654 -37.98 2.75 13.08
C GLU A 654 -37.10 2.66 11.82
N PRO A 655 -37.10 1.54 11.08
CA PRO A 655 -36.43 1.51 9.79
C PRO A 655 -37.09 2.56 8.87
N ALA A 656 -36.26 3.38 8.23
CA ALA A 656 -36.73 4.28 7.19
C ALA A 656 -37.45 3.47 6.10
N GLU A 657 -38.53 4.01 5.53
CA GLU A 657 -39.31 3.45 4.41
C GLU A 657 -38.48 3.34 3.11
N ALA A 658 -37.32 2.68 3.15
CA ALA A 658 -36.41 2.56 2.01
C ALA A 658 -36.65 1.23 1.28
N ASP A 659 -37.11 1.30 0.03
CA ASP A 659 -37.26 0.17 -0.89
C ASP A 659 -35.88 -0.37 -1.33
N PHE A 660 -35.29 -1.28 -0.56
CA PHE A 660 -34.08 -2.02 -0.94
C PHE A 660 -34.44 -3.46 -1.39
N SER A 661 -33.63 -4.05 -2.27
CA SER A 661 -33.72 -5.49 -2.58
C SER A 661 -33.37 -6.34 -1.35
N GLU A 662 -33.81 -7.61 -1.33
CA GLU A 662 -33.58 -8.55 -0.22
C GLU A 662 -32.07 -8.82 0.00
N GLU A 663 -31.31 -8.93 -1.09
CA GLU A 663 -29.86 -9.12 -1.07
C GLU A 663 -29.14 -7.90 -0.49
N LEU A 664 -29.59 -6.70 -0.85
CA LEU A 664 -28.99 -5.46 -0.38
C LEU A 664 -29.27 -5.24 1.12
N ALA A 665 -30.50 -5.50 1.56
CA ALA A 665 -30.86 -5.44 2.98
C ALA A 665 -30.03 -6.45 3.80
N SER A 666 -29.84 -7.67 3.28
CA SER A 666 -29.00 -8.71 3.89
C SER A 666 -27.55 -8.29 4.05
N TYR A 667 -26.97 -7.68 3.02
CA TYR A 667 -25.60 -7.16 3.05
C TYR A 667 -25.43 -6.01 4.05
N ILE A 668 -26.27 -4.97 3.95
CA ILE A 668 -26.19 -3.80 4.84
C ILE A 668 -26.31 -4.24 6.30
N CYS A 669 -27.27 -5.09 6.63
CA CYS A 669 -27.46 -5.61 8.00
C CYS A 669 -26.28 -6.45 8.49
N SER A 670 -25.67 -7.27 7.61
CA SER A 670 -24.49 -8.08 7.95
C SER A 670 -23.26 -7.21 8.22
N LEU A 671 -22.97 -6.25 7.35
CA LEU A 671 -21.85 -5.31 7.51
C LEU A 671 -22.04 -4.42 8.75
N ALA A 672 -23.24 -3.88 8.94
CA ALA A 672 -23.64 -3.09 10.09
C ALA A 672 -23.40 -3.84 11.42
N LEU A 673 -23.85 -5.09 11.49
CA LEU A 673 -23.63 -5.93 12.67
C LEU A 673 -22.14 -6.22 12.88
N ALA A 674 -21.39 -6.54 11.82
CA ALA A 674 -19.95 -6.79 11.92
C ALA A 674 -19.17 -5.57 12.45
N LEU A 675 -19.48 -4.37 11.97
CA LEU A 675 -18.88 -3.11 12.45
C LEU A 675 -19.20 -2.87 13.93
N LEU A 676 -20.46 -3.05 14.34
CA LEU A 676 -20.91 -2.87 15.72
C LEU A 676 -20.26 -3.88 16.69
N LEU A 677 -20.11 -5.13 16.26
CA LEU A 677 -19.43 -6.18 17.03
C LEU A 677 -17.95 -5.84 17.20
N ARG A 678 -17.25 -5.50 16.11
CA ARG A 678 -15.82 -5.12 16.16
C ARG A 678 -15.57 -3.86 16.98
N TYR A 679 -16.42 -2.85 16.86
CA TYR A 679 -16.37 -1.64 17.70
C TYR A 679 -16.51 -1.98 19.18
N GLY A 680 -17.45 -2.86 19.51
CA GLY A 680 -17.68 -3.36 20.87
C GLY A 680 -16.47 -4.02 21.49
N GLN A 681 -15.79 -4.87 20.72
CA GLN A 681 -14.60 -5.56 21.18
C GLN A 681 -13.49 -4.59 21.58
N GLN A 682 -13.30 -3.50 20.84
CA GLN A 682 -12.32 -2.47 21.20
C GLN A 682 -12.69 -1.74 22.50
N ARG A 683 -13.99 -1.58 22.79
CA ARG A 683 -14.48 -0.91 23.99
C ARG A 683 -14.70 -1.82 25.20
N GLY A 684 -14.46 -3.13 25.04
CA GLY A 684 -14.65 -4.11 26.11
C GLY A 684 -16.10 -4.59 26.29
N GLY A 685 -16.98 -4.30 25.34
CA GLY A 685 -18.34 -4.81 25.26
C GLY A 685 -19.29 -3.95 24.43
N THR A 686 -20.38 -4.57 23.98
CA THR A 686 -21.45 -3.91 23.21
C THR A 686 -22.82 -4.39 23.68
N GLN A 687 -23.83 -3.53 23.52
CA GLN A 687 -25.22 -3.88 23.76
C GLN A 687 -26.09 -3.54 22.54
N LEU A 688 -26.93 -4.49 22.14
CA LEU A 688 -27.98 -4.32 21.14
C LEU A 688 -29.34 -4.42 21.84
N VAL A 689 -30.22 -3.42 21.67
CA VAL A 689 -31.54 -3.38 22.31
C VAL A 689 -32.60 -2.97 21.32
N GLY A 690 -33.68 -3.75 21.21
CA GLY A 690 -34.83 -3.36 20.39
C GLY A 690 -34.59 -3.40 18.87
N PHE A 691 -33.67 -4.25 18.42
CA PHE A 691 -33.42 -4.49 17.00
C PHE A 691 -34.66 -5.10 16.35
N ASP A 692 -35.08 -4.63 15.17
CA ASP A 692 -36.19 -5.23 14.42
C ASP A 692 -35.87 -5.27 12.93
N ALA A 693 -35.31 -6.39 12.46
CA ALA A 693 -35.13 -6.67 11.04
C ALA A 693 -36.10 -7.73 10.50
N ALA A 694 -37.07 -8.16 11.32
CA ALA A 694 -38.00 -9.23 10.99
C ALA A 694 -39.35 -8.72 10.45
N SER A 695 -39.60 -7.41 10.50
CA SER A 695 -40.95 -6.86 10.34
C SER A 695 -41.54 -6.81 8.92
N ASP A 696 -40.81 -7.10 7.83
CA ASP A 696 -41.43 -7.31 6.49
C ASP A 696 -40.48 -7.82 5.36
N ARG A 697 -39.24 -8.25 5.66
CA ARG A 697 -38.20 -8.54 4.64
C ARG A 697 -37.60 -9.96 4.80
N GLN A 698 -37.47 -10.73 3.71
CA GLN A 698 -36.64 -11.95 3.72
C GLN A 698 -35.16 -11.54 3.71
N CYS A 699 -34.62 -11.20 4.89
CA CYS A 699 -33.24 -10.78 5.06
C CYS A 699 -32.43 -11.90 5.74
N THR A 700 -31.22 -12.19 5.26
CA THR A 700 -30.28 -13.10 5.95
C THR A 700 -29.08 -12.30 6.45
N ILE A 701 -28.79 -12.43 7.74
CA ILE A 701 -27.66 -11.78 8.40
C ILE A 701 -26.56 -12.82 8.58
N SER A 702 -25.36 -12.54 8.11
CA SER A 702 -24.23 -13.48 8.16
C SER A 702 -23.03 -12.85 8.87
N VAL A 703 -22.43 -13.60 9.80
CA VAL A 703 -21.19 -13.23 10.49
C VAL A 703 -20.16 -14.35 10.33
N ASN A 704 -19.02 -14.04 9.71
CA ASN A 704 -17.93 -15.00 9.43
C ASN A 704 -16.66 -14.63 10.21
N ALA A 705 -15.85 -15.63 10.58
CA ALA A 705 -14.55 -15.50 11.25
C ALA A 705 -13.55 -14.59 10.54
N ASP A 706 -13.57 -14.56 9.21
CA ASP A 706 -12.70 -13.69 8.40
C ASP A 706 -12.98 -12.20 8.66
N ILE A 707 -14.21 -11.91 9.07
CA ILE A 707 -14.69 -10.58 9.41
C ILE A 707 -14.61 -10.39 10.93
N VAL A 708 -15.32 -11.20 11.70
CA VAL A 708 -15.37 -11.13 13.17
C VAL A 708 -14.83 -12.45 13.75
N PRO A 709 -13.53 -12.57 14.04
CA PRO A 709 -12.91 -13.86 14.42
C PRO A 709 -13.41 -14.38 15.78
N THR A 710 -13.96 -13.50 16.61
CA THR A 710 -14.61 -13.87 17.87
C THR A 710 -15.70 -12.85 18.17
N ILE A 711 -16.76 -13.21 18.88
CA ILE A 711 -17.74 -12.30 19.48
C ILE A 711 -17.55 -12.35 21.00
N LYS A 712 -17.34 -11.18 21.63
CA LYS A 712 -17.09 -11.10 23.08
C LYS A 712 -17.85 -9.99 23.78
N ASN A 713 -18.28 -10.22 25.02
CA ASN A 713 -18.90 -9.22 25.90
C ASN A 713 -20.10 -8.53 25.25
N LEU A 714 -20.95 -9.31 24.57
CA LEU A 714 -22.12 -8.81 23.84
C LEU A 714 -23.39 -9.07 24.65
N ARG A 715 -24.23 -8.06 24.76
CA ARG A 715 -25.60 -8.21 25.29
C ARG A 715 -26.63 -7.90 24.21
N ILE A 716 -27.55 -8.82 23.96
CA ILE A 716 -28.68 -8.67 23.04
C ILE A 716 -29.96 -8.72 23.89
N ASP A 717 -30.83 -7.72 23.75
CA ASP A 717 -32.03 -7.59 24.59
C ASP A 717 -33.24 -7.12 23.77
N SER A 718 -34.32 -7.90 23.79
CA SER A 718 -35.58 -7.54 23.11
C SER A 718 -35.42 -7.31 21.60
N CYS A 719 -34.67 -8.15 20.91
CA CYS A 719 -34.35 -8.02 19.49
C CYS A 719 -35.10 -9.05 18.62
N LEU A 720 -35.42 -8.69 17.37
CA LEU A 720 -36.06 -9.53 16.35
C LEU A 720 -35.11 -9.69 15.17
N PHE A 721 -34.56 -10.89 14.99
CA PHE A 721 -33.72 -11.24 13.84
C PHE A 721 -34.48 -12.11 12.85
N PRO A 722 -34.24 -11.96 11.54
CA PRO A 722 -34.71 -12.89 10.53
C PRO A 722 -33.81 -14.15 10.56
N ASP A 723 -33.12 -14.51 9.48
CA ASP A 723 -32.19 -15.64 9.48
C ASP A 723 -30.78 -15.16 9.86
N LEU A 724 -30.19 -15.71 10.92
CA LEU A 724 -28.84 -15.38 11.40
C LEU A 724 -27.88 -16.57 11.18
N THR A 725 -26.82 -16.37 10.41
CA THR A 725 -25.75 -17.35 10.20
C THR A 725 -24.46 -16.90 10.87
N VAL A 726 -23.83 -17.80 11.63
CA VAL A 726 -22.53 -17.60 12.27
C VAL A 726 -21.58 -18.72 11.83
N ASP A 727 -20.51 -18.36 11.12
CA ASP A 727 -19.59 -19.32 10.47
C ASP A 727 -18.14 -19.15 10.95
N ASN A 728 -17.55 -20.19 11.53
CA ASN A 728 -16.20 -20.24 12.12
C ASN A 728 -15.88 -19.18 13.20
N VAL A 729 -16.87 -18.47 13.76
CA VAL A 729 -16.70 -17.45 14.79
C VAL A 729 -16.79 -18.00 16.22
N ASP A 730 -15.75 -17.79 17.03
CA ASP A 730 -15.81 -18.10 18.46
C ASP A 730 -16.77 -17.14 19.20
N ILE A 731 -17.51 -17.60 20.20
CA ILE A 731 -18.45 -16.77 20.97
C ILE A 731 -18.16 -16.90 22.47
N VAL A 732 -17.87 -15.78 23.15
CA VAL A 732 -17.46 -15.78 24.56
C VAL A 732 -18.16 -14.68 25.34
N ASP A 733 -18.71 -14.98 26.52
CA ASP A 733 -19.34 -13.95 27.38
C ASP A 733 -20.45 -13.17 26.65
N VAL A 734 -21.42 -13.89 26.10
CA VAL A 734 -22.57 -13.31 25.37
C VAL A 734 -23.87 -13.60 26.11
N ASP A 735 -24.73 -12.60 26.24
CA ASP A 735 -26.03 -12.70 26.90
C ASP A 735 -27.15 -12.21 25.98
N VAL A 736 -28.04 -13.12 25.57
CA VAL A 736 -29.20 -12.85 24.72
C VAL A 736 -30.45 -13.05 25.57
N VAL A 737 -31.29 -12.02 25.65
CA VAL A 737 -32.46 -11.97 26.53
C VAL A 737 -33.69 -11.50 25.75
N ASP A 738 -34.81 -12.18 25.96
CA ASP A 738 -36.14 -11.79 25.44
C ASP A 738 -36.15 -11.47 23.93
N SER A 739 -35.34 -12.17 23.14
CA SER A 739 -35.18 -11.93 21.69
C SER A 739 -35.82 -13.04 20.84
N GLU A 740 -36.17 -12.75 19.59
CA GLU A 740 -36.75 -13.71 18.65
C GLU A 740 -35.87 -13.80 17.39
N LEU A 741 -35.68 -15.03 16.89
CA LEU A 741 -34.93 -15.35 15.68
C LEU A 741 -35.75 -16.32 14.83
N ARG A 742 -35.84 -16.08 13.52
CA ARG A 742 -36.48 -17.05 12.62
C ARG A 742 -35.61 -18.29 12.46
N SER A 743 -34.34 -18.12 12.11
CA SER A 743 -33.37 -19.21 12.01
C SER A 743 -32.04 -18.78 12.61
N LEU A 744 -31.40 -19.68 13.36
CA LEU A 744 -30.02 -19.54 13.82
C LEU A 744 -29.20 -20.70 13.25
N ARG A 745 -28.31 -20.41 12.30
CA ARG A 745 -27.38 -21.37 11.72
C ARG A 745 -25.98 -21.15 12.27
N LEU A 746 -25.39 -22.20 12.80
CA LEU A 746 -24.01 -22.23 13.28
C LEU A 746 -23.23 -23.21 12.40
N ASP A 747 -22.18 -22.74 11.72
CA ASP A 747 -21.38 -23.58 10.82
C ASP A 747 -19.86 -23.45 11.08
N GLY A 748 -19.09 -24.44 10.65
CA GLY A 748 -17.63 -24.45 10.81
C GLY A 748 -17.11 -24.86 12.20
N ALA A 749 -15.83 -24.59 12.48
CA ALA A 749 -15.17 -24.89 13.75
C ALA A 749 -15.38 -23.74 14.77
N LEU A 750 -16.25 -23.96 15.75
CA LEU A 750 -16.75 -22.92 16.67
C LEU A 750 -16.49 -23.29 18.12
N LYS A 751 -16.04 -22.33 18.95
CA LYS A 751 -16.04 -22.44 20.41
C LYS A 751 -17.01 -21.46 21.05
N TRP A 752 -17.94 -21.95 21.86
CA TRP A 752 -18.81 -21.14 22.71
C TRP A 752 -18.42 -21.30 24.18
N GLU A 753 -18.24 -20.19 24.89
CA GLU A 753 -17.86 -20.20 26.29
C GLU A 753 -18.65 -19.14 27.08
N ARG A 754 -19.35 -19.56 28.14
CA ARG A 754 -20.17 -18.66 28.97
C ARG A 754 -21.20 -17.86 28.16
N VAL A 755 -21.89 -18.53 27.22
CA VAL A 755 -22.99 -17.94 26.45
C VAL A 755 -24.32 -18.22 27.14
N SER A 756 -25.14 -17.18 27.33
CA SER A 756 -26.51 -17.24 27.82
C SER A 756 -27.44 -16.86 26.66
N LEU A 757 -28.24 -17.81 26.19
CA LEU A 757 -29.16 -17.65 25.07
C LEU A 757 -30.58 -17.91 25.54
N SER A 758 -31.34 -16.85 25.83
CA SER A 758 -32.76 -16.89 26.15
C SER A 758 -33.54 -16.20 25.02
N ALA A 759 -34.02 -17.00 24.08
CA ALA A 759 -34.62 -16.51 22.85
C ALA A 759 -35.67 -17.48 22.27
N GLN A 760 -36.63 -16.92 21.55
CA GLN A 760 -37.51 -17.68 20.66
C GLN A 760 -36.76 -17.94 19.35
N ILE A 761 -36.63 -19.21 18.94
CA ILE A 761 -35.93 -19.61 17.71
C ILE A 761 -36.77 -20.67 17.00
N ASP A 762 -37.21 -20.41 15.77
CA ASP A 762 -38.04 -21.37 15.04
C ASP A 762 -37.20 -22.52 14.46
N GLU A 763 -36.02 -22.21 13.90
CA GLU A 763 -35.07 -23.20 13.39
C GLU A 763 -33.66 -22.99 13.98
N LEU A 764 -33.06 -24.06 14.51
CA LEU A 764 -31.67 -24.09 14.97
C LEU A 764 -30.90 -25.12 14.13
N VAL A 765 -29.96 -24.64 13.33
CA VAL A 765 -29.11 -25.48 12.47
C VAL A 765 -27.71 -25.53 13.05
N LEU A 766 -27.21 -26.73 13.32
CA LEU A 766 -25.83 -26.97 13.73
C LEU A 766 -25.10 -27.71 12.61
N GLY A 767 -24.07 -27.08 12.04
CA GLY A 767 -23.14 -27.60 11.04
C GLY A 767 -21.69 -27.55 11.54
N GLY A 768 -20.78 -28.27 10.88
CA GLY A 768 -19.35 -28.23 11.20
C GLY A 768 -18.98 -28.80 12.58
N ARG A 769 -17.99 -28.24 13.27
CA ARG A 769 -17.52 -28.68 14.60
C ARG A 769 -17.79 -27.62 15.66
N ALA A 770 -18.68 -27.87 16.62
CA ALA A 770 -18.98 -26.92 17.69
C ALA A 770 -18.58 -27.45 19.07
N GLU A 771 -17.92 -26.61 19.89
CA GLU A 771 -17.55 -26.89 21.27
C GLU A 771 -18.19 -25.86 22.21
N LEU A 772 -19.21 -26.28 22.96
CA LEU A 772 -19.98 -25.42 23.87
C LEU A 772 -19.59 -25.74 25.33
N GLU A 773 -19.07 -24.76 26.05
CA GLU A 773 -18.62 -24.91 27.44
C GLU A 773 -19.32 -23.90 28.36
N ASN A 774 -19.92 -24.39 29.45
CA ASN A 774 -20.57 -23.57 30.48
C ASN A 774 -21.64 -22.60 29.93
N CYS A 775 -22.40 -23.03 28.91
CA CYS A 775 -23.44 -22.22 28.29
C CYS A 775 -24.84 -22.48 28.91
N ILE A 776 -25.73 -21.50 28.82
CA ILE A 776 -27.15 -21.61 29.18
C ILE A 776 -27.95 -21.41 27.89
N LEU A 777 -28.64 -22.44 27.42
CA LEU A 777 -29.46 -22.38 26.20
C LEU A 777 -30.93 -22.60 26.55
N ASP A 778 -31.66 -21.50 26.78
CA ASP A 778 -33.09 -21.47 27.02
C ASP A 778 -33.85 -21.09 25.73
N VAL A 779 -33.89 -22.04 24.80
CA VAL A 779 -34.47 -21.86 23.45
C VAL A 779 -35.85 -22.49 23.36
N HIS A 780 -36.81 -21.77 22.78
CA HIS A 780 -38.20 -22.20 22.55
C HIS A 780 -38.66 -21.81 21.12
N GLY A 781 -39.55 -22.57 20.48
CA GLY A 781 -40.09 -22.20 19.16
C GLY A 781 -41.28 -21.22 19.28
N ALA A 782 -41.77 -20.69 18.16
CA ALA A 782 -42.99 -19.89 18.15
C ALA A 782 -44.19 -20.65 18.75
N GLY A 783 -44.75 -20.13 19.84
CA GLY A 783 -45.92 -20.69 20.52
C GLY A 783 -45.59 -21.87 21.45
N ALA A 784 -46.41 -22.94 21.38
CA ALA A 784 -46.20 -24.18 22.15
C ALA A 784 -45.32 -25.20 21.41
N ASP A 785 -44.81 -24.82 20.24
CA ASP A 785 -44.04 -25.69 19.36
C ASP A 785 -42.55 -25.67 19.71
N ASN A 786 -41.90 -26.81 19.48
CA ASN A 786 -40.48 -27.00 19.76
C ASN A 786 -39.64 -26.42 18.61
N PRO A 787 -38.45 -25.86 18.88
CA PRO A 787 -37.55 -25.42 17.82
C PRO A 787 -37.23 -26.58 16.87
N GLN A 788 -37.27 -26.32 15.56
CA GLN A 788 -36.80 -27.28 14.56
C GLN A 788 -35.27 -27.37 14.66
N LEU A 789 -34.77 -28.46 15.21
CA LEU A 789 -33.33 -28.74 15.26
C LEU A 789 -32.92 -29.53 14.01
N ASP A 790 -32.01 -28.96 13.22
CA ASP A 790 -31.35 -29.63 12.10
C ASP A 790 -29.85 -29.82 12.41
N LEU A 791 -29.35 -31.04 12.18
CA LEU A 791 -27.95 -31.40 12.34
C LEU A 791 -27.39 -31.72 10.95
N GLY A 792 -26.47 -30.89 10.46
CA GLY A 792 -25.83 -31.09 9.16
C GLY A 792 -25.08 -32.42 9.07
N ARG A 793 -24.85 -32.92 7.85
CA ARG A 793 -24.31 -34.28 7.59
C ARG A 793 -22.89 -34.54 8.14
N ASP A 794 -22.11 -33.50 8.40
CA ASP A 794 -20.71 -33.57 8.90
C ASP A 794 -20.54 -32.93 10.30
N THR A 795 -21.64 -32.77 11.02
CA THR A 795 -21.67 -32.04 12.29
C THR A 795 -20.92 -32.81 13.38
N LYS A 796 -20.14 -32.13 14.23
CA LYS A 796 -19.50 -32.70 15.42
C LYS A 796 -19.62 -31.72 16.59
N VAL A 797 -20.60 -31.95 17.46
CA VAL A 797 -20.92 -31.07 18.59
C VAL A 797 -20.46 -31.69 19.90
N THR A 798 -19.74 -30.92 20.71
CA THR A 798 -19.35 -31.27 22.07
C THR A 798 -19.89 -30.23 23.04
N MET A 799 -20.66 -30.65 24.04
CA MET A 799 -21.22 -29.76 25.06
C MET A 799 -20.74 -30.19 26.45
N ARG A 800 -20.21 -29.24 27.23
CA ARG A 800 -19.66 -29.48 28.57
C ARG A 800 -20.22 -28.49 29.58
N GLY A 801 -20.77 -28.99 30.69
CA GLY A 801 -21.28 -28.14 31.78
C GLY A 801 -22.41 -27.19 31.37
N CYS A 802 -23.13 -27.49 30.29
CA CYS A 802 -24.19 -26.62 29.76
C CYS A 802 -25.53 -26.86 30.46
N SER A 803 -26.34 -25.81 30.60
CA SER A 803 -27.72 -25.89 31.09
C SER A 803 -28.69 -25.63 29.93
N LEU A 804 -29.56 -26.59 29.63
CA LEU A 804 -30.41 -26.56 28.43
C LEU A 804 -31.90 -26.53 28.78
N SER A 805 -32.73 -25.91 27.95
CA SER A 805 -34.19 -26.01 28.12
C SER A 805 -34.60 -27.49 28.15
N PRO A 806 -35.60 -27.90 28.95
CA PRO A 806 -35.93 -29.32 29.14
C PRO A 806 -36.18 -30.07 27.83
N VAL A 807 -36.88 -29.42 26.90
CA VAL A 807 -37.17 -29.95 25.56
C VAL A 807 -35.89 -30.15 24.73
N LEU A 808 -35.01 -29.16 24.71
CA LEU A 808 -33.77 -29.22 23.96
C LEU A 808 -32.82 -30.26 24.56
N TYR A 809 -32.79 -30.36 25.89
CA TYR A 809 -32.04 -31.39 26.62
C TYR A 809 -32.48 -32.80 26.22
N GLU A 810 -33.79 -33.09 26.28
CA GLU A 810 -34.32 -34.41 25.92
C GLU A 810 -33.97 -34.78 24.47
N ARG A 811 -34.17 -33.86 23.53
CA ARG A 811 -33.91 -34.08 22.10
C ARG A 811 -32.42 -34.31 21.81
N LEU A 812 -31.53 -33.49 22.35
CA LEU A 812 -30.08 -33.66 22.18
C LEU A 812 -29.57 -34.89 22.91
N HIS A 813 -30.15 -35.22 24.06
CA HIS A 813 -29.79 -36.42 24.81
C HIS A 813 -30.18 -37.70 24.07
N ASP A 814 -31.39 -37.76 23.48
CA ASP A 814 -31.81 -38.89 22.66
C ASP A 814 -30.97 -38.99 21.37
N LEU A 815 -30.72 -37.86 20.69
CA LEU A 815 -29.79 -37.83 19.55
C LEU A 815 -28.40 -38.32 19.95
N SER A 816 -27.85 -37.90 21.10
CA SER A 816 -26.52 -38.34 21.54
C SER A 816 -26.40 -39.85 21.78
N ARG A 817 -27.52 -40.54 22.07
CA ARG A 817 -27.55 -42.01 22.21
C ARG A 817 -27.47 -42.71 20.86
N ASP A 818 -28.18 -42.19 19.87
CA ASP A 818 -28.23 -42.76 18.53
C ASP A 818 -26.98 -42.41 17.70
N HIS A 819 -26.28 -41.34 18.10
CA HIS A 819 -25.29 -40.63 17.30
C HIS A 819 -24.06 -40.16 18.12
N GLY A 820 -23.65 -40.93 19.13
CA GLY A 820 -22.60 -40.54 20.10
C GLY A 820 -21.18 -40.29 19.56
N THR A 821 -20.89 -40.60 18.29
CA THR A 821 -19.61 -40.24 17.63
C THR A 821 -19.55 -38.79 17.18
N TRP A 822 -20.69 -38.14 16.98
CA TRP A 822 -20.81 -36.78 16.47
C TRP A 822 -21.57 -35.81 17.38
N LEU A 823 -22.24 -36.29 18.43
CA LEU A 823 -22.78 -35.45 19.50
C LEU A 823 -22.34 -35.99 20.87
N GLN A 824 -21.56 -35.19 21.62
CA GLN A 824 -21.07 -35.54 22.94
C GLN A 824 -21.61 -34.57 23.99
N LEU A 825 -22.38 -35.08 24.94
CA LEU A 825 -22.88 -34.32 26.10
C LEU A 825 -22.13 -34.78 27.36
N SER A 826 -21.47 -33.85 28.06
CA SER A 826 -20.76 -34.11 29.32
C SER A 826 -21.20 -33.09 30.37
N ASP A 827 -21.59 -33.56 31.56
CA ASP A 827 -22.03 -32.69 32.68
C ASP A 827 -23.12 -31.67 32.30
N CYS A 828 -23.90 -31.96 31.24
CA CYS A 828 -25.02 -31.12 30.81
C CYS A 828 -26.27 -31.48 31.62
N LYS A 829 -27.04 -30.47 31.99
CA LYS A 829 -28.26 -30.64 32.79
C LYS A 829 -29.44 -29.89 32.16
N PRO A 830 -30.68 -30.39 32.31
CA PRO A 830 -31.83 -29.55 32.06
C PRO A 830 -31.78 -28.36 33.02
N ILE A 831 -32.16 -27.18 32.54
CA ILE A 831 -32.45 -26.03 33.39
C ILE A 831 -33.53 -26.50 34.36
N GLU A 832 -33.18 -26.58 35.64
CA GLU A 832 -34.12 -27.00 36.68
C GLU A 832 -35.32 -26.06 36.60
N VAL A 833 -36.50 -26.64 36.37
CA VAL A 833 -37.78 -25.92 36.43
C VAL A 833 -38.10 -25.62 37.91
N GLY A 834 -37.17 -24.95 38.59
CA GLY A 834 -37.37 -24.30 39.86
C GLY A 834 -37.82 -22.89 39.57
N THR A 835 -39.13 -22.72 39.33
CA THR A 835 -39.84 -21.43 39.35
C THR A 835 -39.02 -20.24 38.82
N VAL A 836 -38.55 -20.30 37.57
CA VAL A 836 -38.78 -19.12 36.74
C VAL A 836 -40.26 -19.21 36.47
N GLU A 837 -41.07 -18.46 37.22
CA GLU A 837 -42.51 -18.40 36.95
C GLU A 837 -42.66 -18.00 35.48
N ARG A 838 -42.98 -18.99 34.63
CA ARG A 838 -43.55 -18.81 33.29
C ARG A 838 -44.91 -18.17 33.53
N TYR A 839 -44.89 -16.90 33.90
CA TYR A 839 -46.06 -16.06 33.92
C TYR A 839 -46.63 -16.12 32.50
N SER A 840 -47.91 -16.43 32.42
CA SER A 840 -48.63 -16.29 31.18
C SER A 840 -48.50 -14.84 30.66
N PRO A 841 -48.63 -14.59 29.35
CA PRO A 841 -48.48 -13.24 28.79
C PRO A 841 -49.32 -12.17 29.51
N GLY A 842 -50.55 -12.52 29.92
CA GLY A 842 -51.43 -11.71 30.75
C GLY A 842 -50.84 -11.44 32.13
N ARG A 843 -50.27 -12.46 32.81
CA ARG A 843 -49.60 -12.28 34.11
C ARG A 843 -48.33 -11.43 33.99
N LYS A 844 -47.56 -11.56 32.90
CA LYS A 844 -46.41 -10.67 32.60
C LYS A 844 -46.86 -9.22 32.42
N PHE A 845 -47.95 -8.99 31.68
CA PHE A 845 -48.52 -7.67 31.45
C PHE A 845 -48.99 -7.02 32.77
N VAL A 846 -49.74 -7.76 33.61
CA VAL A 846 -50.20 -7.28 34.92
C VAL A 846 -49.02 -6.96 35.85
N ASN A 847 -48.01 -7.84 35.93
CA ASN A 847 -46.79 -7.60 36.71
C ASN A 847 -46.14 -6.28 36.29
N ARG A 848 -46.06 -6.02 34.99
CA ARG A 848 -45.47 -4.79 34.45
C ARG A 848 -46.33 -3.57 34.77
N PHE A 849 -47.65 -3.66 34.60
CA PHE A 849 -48.59 -2.59 34.93
C PHE A 849 -48.51 -2.20 36.42
N VAL A 850 -48.55 -3.16 37.34
CA VAL A 850 -48.51 -2.90 38.79
C VAL A 850 -47.16 -2.32 39.23
N ASN A 851 -46.05 -2.81 38.65
CA ASN A 851 -44.69 -2.33 38.94
C ASN A 851 -44.43 -0.92 38.41
N LEU A 852 -44.95 -0.58 37.23
CA LEU A 852 -44.75 0.73 36.61
C LEU A 852 -45.69 1.80 37.15
N SER A 853 -46.85 1.39 37.69
CA SER A 853 -47.82 2.31 38.28
C SER A 853 -47.28 2.91 39.57
N LYS A 854 -47.06 4.22 39.58
CA LYS A 854 -46.56 4.99 40.74
C LYS A 854 -47.48 6.17 41.05
N LYS A 855 -47.47 6.64 42.30
CA LYS A 855 -48.09 7.92 42.69
C LYS A 855 -47.18 9.05 42.22
N HIS A 856 -47.24 9.39 40.94
CA HIS A 856 -46.48 10.47 40.31
C HIS A 856 -46.97 11.87 40.76
N GLY A 857 -47.02 12.13 42.07
CA GLY A 857 -47.60 13.36 42.63
C GLY A 857 -49.13 13.43 42.63
N HIS A 858 -49.81 12.36 42.18
CA HIS A 858 -51.27 12.20 42.20
C HIS A 858 -51.73 11.24 43.30
N PRO A 859 -52.99 11.34 43.77
CA PRO A 859 -53.50 10.44 44.81
C PRO A 859 -53.61 8.97 44.33
N GLU A 860 -53.86 8.76 43.04
CA GLU A 860 -53.94 7.43 42.40
C GLU A 860 -52.58 6.92 41.89
N TYR A 861 -52.44 5.60 41.80
CA TYR A 861 -51.32 4.97 41.10
C TYR A 861 -51.56 5.03 39.58
N GLY A 862 -50.56 5.48 38.81
CA GLY A 862 -50.70 5.51 37.35
C GLY A 862 -49.40 5.36 36.60
N VAL A 863 -49.52 5.05 35.31
CA VAL A 863 -48.42 4.88 34.36
C VAL A 863 -48.80 5.52 33.02
N PHE A 864 -47.85 6.18 32.35
CA PHE A 864 -48.08 6.68 30.99
C PHE A 864 -48.30 5.53 30.02
N ARG A 865 -49.29 5.66 29.14
CA ARG A 865 -49.65 4.62 28.16
C ARG A 865 -48.46 4.19 27.31
N GLU A 866 -47.69 5.14 26.78
CA GLU A 866 -46.47 4.85 26.00
C GLU A 866 -45.37 4.16 26.81
N LYS A 867 -45.25 4.52 28.10
CA LYS A 867 -44.28 3.88 29.00
C LYS A 867 -44.69 2.45 29.34
N LEU A 868 -45.99 2.19 29.46
CA LEU A 868 -46.51 0.84 29.64
C LEU A 868 -46.29 0.03 28.36
N LYS A 869 -46.63 0.60 27.20
CA LYS A 869 -46.37 0.03 25.85
C LYS A 869 -44.92 -0.40 25.70
N GLY A 870 -43.98 0.55 25.75
CA GLY A 870 -42.54 0.29 25.52
C GLY A 870 -41.84 -0.52 26.63
N ARG A 871 -42.57 -0.95 27.67
CA ARG A 871 -42.02 -1.83 28.71
C ARG A 871 -42.80 -3.13 28.83
N SER A 872 -43.86 -3.32 28.04
CA SER A 872 -44.67 -4.53 27.93
C SER A 872 -44.54 -5.10 26.52
N LEU A 873 -44.73 -6.41 26.35
CA LEU A 873 -44.70 -7.08 25.04
C LEU A 873 -45.97 -6.79 24.19
N ALA A 874 -46.63 -5.64 24.38
CA ALA A 874 -47.93 -5.33 23.79
C ALA A 874 -47.80 -4.44 22.55
N THR A 875 -48.35 -4.89 21.43
CA THR A 875 -48.53 -4.09 20.20
C THR A 875 -49.56 -2.97 20.46
N SER A 876 -49.66 -1.98 19.55
CA SER A 876 -50.67 -0.93 19.68
C SER A 876 -52.10 -1.48 19.80
N MET A 877 -52.41 -2.57 19.08
CA MET A 877 -53.70 -3.26 19.12
C MET A 877 -53.89 -4.07 20.41
N SER A 878 -52.91 -4.91 20.79
CA SER A 878 -53.05 -5.74 22.00
C SER A 878 -52.99 -4.91 23.28
N LEU A 879 -52.28 -3.78 23.29
CA LEU A 879 -52.31 -2.82 24.39
C LEU A 879 -53.70 -2.18 24.54
N ALA A 880 -54.34 -1.78 23.45
CA ALA A 880 -55.68 -1.18 23.50
C ALA A 880 -56.70 -2.19 24.07
N ALA A 881 -56.68 -3.43 23.56
CA ALA A 881 -57.51 -4.52 24.05
C ALA A 881 -57.21 -4.89 25.52
N ALA A 882 -55.94 -4.93 25.92
CA ALA A 882 -55.53 -5.20 27.29
C ALA A 882 -55.99 -4.10 28.26
N LEU A 883 -55.90 -2.83 27.86
CA LEU A 883 -56.42 -1.72 28.65
C LEU A 883 -57.95 -1.74 28.74
N GLU A 884 -58.67 -2.19 27.70
CA GLU A 884 -60.12 -2.41 27.79
C GLU A 884 -60.48 -3.51 28.79
N VAL A 885 -59.72 -4.61 28.84
CA VAL A 885 -59.90 -5.68 29.85
C VAL A 885 -59.69 -5.13 31.26
N LEU A 886 -58.64 -4.33 31.49
CA LEU A 886 -58.39 -3.68 32.78
C LEU A 886 -59.50 -2.68 33.15
N ALA A 887 -60.01 -1.91 32.18
CA ALA A 887 -61.07 -0.92 32.42
C ALA A 887 -62.42 -1.61 32.74
N ARG A 888 -62.76 -2.67 32.00
CA ARG A 888 -63.98 -3.47 32.22
C ARG A 888 -63.99 -4.13 33.59
N ASN A 889 -62.85 -4.63 34.03
CA ASN A 889 -62.65 -5.21 35.35
C ASN A 889 -62.43 -4.15 36.46
N ARG A 890 -62.69 -2.86 36.15
CA ARG A 890 -62.57 -1.72 37.08
C ARG A 890 -61.19 -1.59 37.72
N VAL A 891 -60.15 -2.10 37.08
CA VAL A 891 -58.76 -1.95 37.53
C VAL A 891 -58.27 -0.53 37.24
N ILE A 892 -58.67 0.03 36.09
CA ILE A 892 -58.29 1.38 35.65
C ILE A 892 -59.51 2.26 35.35
N GLU A 893 -59.33 3.58 35.42
CA GLU A 893 -60.41 4.56 35.20
C GLU A 893 -60.82 4.67 33.72
N SER A 894 -59.86 4.57 32.78
CA SER A 894 -60.11 4.71 31.35
C SER A 894 -59.02 4.03 30.51
N ALA A 895 -59.43 3.28 29.49
CA ALA A 895 -58.53 2.63 28.53
C ALA A 895 -57.88 3.61 27.52
N ASN A 896 -58.48 4.79 27.33
CA ASN A 896 -58.07 5.76 26.30
C ASN A 896 -57.33 6.97 26.84
N ALA A 897 -57.02 7.01 28.14
CA ALA A 897 -56.27 8.10 28.74
C ALA A 897 -54.76 8.00 28.41
N THR A 898 -54.11 9.15 28.23
CA THR A 898 -52.64 9.25 28.07
C THR A 898 -51.90 8.68 29.29
N MET A 899 -52.49 8.81 30.48
CA MET A 899 -52.02 8.18 31.70
C MET A 899 -53.09 7.21 32.21
N VAL A 900 -52.71 5.94 32.31
CA VAL A 900 -53.53 4.85 32.80
C VAL A 900 -53.50 4.89 34.33
N LYS A 901 -54.63 5.23 34.95
CA LYS A 901 -54.76 5.34 36.41
C LYS A 901 -55.52 4.16 36.98
N MET A 902 -54.97 3.58 38.04
CA MET A 902 -55.59 2.51 38.82
C MET A 902 -56.72 3.08 39.70
N THR A 903 -57.84 2.38 39.77
CA THR A 903 -58.98 2.78 40.61
C THR A 903 -58.67 2.57 42.10
N LYS A 904 -59.43 3.25 42.96
CA LYS A 904 -59.35 3.04 44.43
C LYS A 904 -59.74 1.63 44.86
N ASP A 905 -60.57 0.95 44.07
CA ASP A 905 -61.02 -0.41 44.36
C ASP A 905 -59.95 -1.46 44.04
N ALA A 906 -59.07 -1.19 43.06
CA ALA A 906 -57.96 -2.06 42.68
C ALA A 906 -56.67 -1.81 43.49
N GLU A 907 -56.50 -0.61 44.07
CA GLU A 907 -55.33 -0.26 44.88
C GLU A 907 -55.02 -1.25 46.03
N PRO A 908 -56.02 -1.77 46.78
CA PRO A 908 -55.80 -2.78 47.82
C PRO A 908 -55.24 -4.10 47.29
N TYR A 909 -55.36 -4.40 46.00
CA TYR A 909 -54.89 -5.65 45.40
C TYR A 909 -53.52 -5.50 44.74
N ARG A 910 -52.84 -4.35 44.90
CA ARG A 910 -51.46 -4.20 44.45
C ARG A 910 -50.53 -5.16 45.20
N TYR A 911 -49.56 -5.69 44.45
CA TYR A 911 -48.54 -6.59 44.92
C TYR A 911 -47.19 -6.21 44.30
N SER A 912 -46.11 -6.85 44.77
CA SER A 912 -44.79 -6.69 44.19
C SER A 912 -44.57 -7.75 43.12
N GLY A 913 -44.47 -7.35 41.86
CA GLY A 913 -44.13 -8.29 40.77
C GLY A 913 -42.68 -8.79 40.80
N LYS A 914 -41.96 -8.60 41.91
CA LYS A 914 -40.56 -9.01 42.14
C LYS A 914 -40.37 -9.85 43.42
N ALA A 915 -41.45 -10.22 44.11
CA ALA A 915 -41.42 -11.06 45.32
C ALA A 915 -40.41 -10.62 46.41
N ALA A 916 -40.30 -9.30 46.69
CA ALA A 916 -39.39 -8.80 47.72
C ALA A 916 -39.87 -9.14 49.15
N PRO A 917 -38.97 -9.50 50.09
CA PRO A 917 -39.35 -9.83 51.47
C PRO A 917 -40.11 -8.70 52.16
N GLY A 918 -41.28 -8.99 52.71
CA GLY A 918 -42.15 -8.03 53.41
C GLY A 918 -43.11 -7.24 52.51
N GLN A 919 -43.17 -7.53 51.21
CA GLN A 919 -44.17 -7.00 50.28
C GLN A 919 -45.18 -8.08 49.90
N ARG A 920 -46.42 -7.66 49.62
CA ARG A 920 -47.51 -8.56 49.21
C ARG A 920 -47.17 -9.27 47.90
N SER A 921 -47.36 -10.59 47.83
CA SER A 921 -47.11 -11.40 46.64
C SER A 921 -48.34 -11.48 45.74
N TYR A 922 -48.17 -11.97 44.49
CA TYR A 922 -49.29 -12.22 43.60
C TYR A 922 -50.28 -13.23 44.20
N ASP A 923 -49.76 -14.32 44.78
CA ASP A 923 -50.58 -15.42 45.32
C ASP A 923 -51.53 -14.95 46.43
N GLU A 924 -51.13 -13.93 47.21
CA GLU A 924 -51.95 -13.32 48.25
C GLU A 924 -53.12 -12.47 47.71
N VAL A 925 -53.12 -12.16 46.41
CA VAL A 925 -54.16 -11.39 45.71
C VAL A 925 -54.65 -12.08 44.44
N ALA A 926 -54.32 -13.36 44.27
CA ALA A 926 -54.62 -14.14 43.08
C ALA A 926 -56.13 -14.20 42.80
N GLU A 927 -56.97 -14.29 43.84
CA GLU A 927 -58.43 -14.27 43.70
C GLU A 927 -58.96 -13.03 42.94
N PHE A 928 -58.26 -11.89 43.05
CA PHE A 928 -58.59 -10.67 42.30
C PHE A 928 -58.00 -10.69 40.88
N TRP A 929 -56.75 -11.13 40.73
CA TRP A 929 -56.01 -11.00 39.46
C TRP A 929 -56.19 -12.17 38.50
N ASP A 930 -56.46 -13.39 38.95
CA ASP A 930 -56.54 -14.59 38.11
C ASP A 930 -57.62 -14.50 37.03
N PRO A 931 -58.84 -13.99 37.30
CA PRO A 931 -59.85 -13.81 36.25
C PRO A 931 -59.41 -12.81 35.18
N ILE A 932 -58.71 -11.75 35.59
CA ILE A 932 -58.22 -10.68 34.70
C ILE A 932 -57.05 -11.19 33.86
N VAL A 933 -56.13 -11.92 34.48
CA VAL A 933 -54.99 -12.56 33.80
C VAL A 933 -55.48 -13.55 32.74
N THR A 934 -56.53 -14.32 33.04
CA THR A 934 -57.13 -15.27 32.08
C THR A 934 -57.69 -14.55 30.84
N GLU A 935 -58.42 -13.44 31.04
CA GLU A 935 -58.90 -12.64 29.91
C GLU A 935 -57.76 -11.98 29.11
N LEU A 936 -56.71 -11.53 29.79
CA LEU A 936 -55.54 -10.94 29.12
C LEU A 936 -54.74 -11.99 28.35
N ASP A 937 -54.66 -13.22 28.84
CA ASP A 937 -54.02 -14.32 28.11
C ASP A 937 -54.72 -14.60 26.77
N ASP A 938 -56.05 -14.48 26.72
CA ASP A 938 -56.79 -14.60 25.47
C ASP A 938 -56.58 -13.40 24.53
N VAL A 939 -56.31 -12.20 25.06
CA VAL A 939 -55.94 -11.02 24.26
C VAL A 939 -54.56 -11.18 23.63
N PHE A 940 -53.60 -11.75 24.36
CA PHE A 940 -52.23 -11.92 23.88
C PHE A 940 -51.99 -13.22 23.10
N ARG A 941 -53.00 -14.11 23.00
CA ARG A 941 -53.00 -15.30 22.12
C ARG A 941 -53.59 -15.04 20.73
N ARG A 942 -54.30 -13.93 20.55
CA ARG A 942 -54.91 -13.50 19.27
C ARG A 942 -54.04 -12.45 18.61
#